data_AF-A0A974D9U5-F1
#
_entry.id   AF-A0A974D9U5-F1
#
_cell.length_a   1.000
_cell.length_b   1.000
_cell.length_c   1.000
_cell.angle_alpha   90.00
_cell.angle_beta   90.00
_cell.angle_gamma   90.00
#
_symmetry.space_group_name_H-M   'P 1'
#
loop_
_entity.id
_entity.type
_entity.pdbx_description
1 polymer ?
#
loop_
_entity_poly.entity_id
_entity_poly.type
_entity_poly.pdbx_seq_one_letter_code
_entity_poly.pdbx_strand_id
1 'polypeptide(L)'
;MDARTTNPAAVTFPFPFEPYPIQEQFMTELYQALEAGKVGIFESPTGTGKSLSLICGALTWLQDFEERKRQEEAQTLSAAETETKDKDPLVSTELDWITQFVQKKEEMDMKNKIKEEHLRRKRREERLEQMRHNVQLKFASKRKREEEDETMRLLQLSQQILSGGGEKEAIELDKEEEGLLLAEYESDEETKKGPEIEEEEDLEEEHVTKIYYCSRTHSQLSQFVHEVQKSPFGKQTRLVSLGSRQNMCVNEDVRRLGTVQLINDRCMEMQKNKHEKKTEEPEGKKKRESRAMCPFYCYEQMQFLRDETLVEVKDIEQLVSLARELKACPYYSSRYAIPAAQVVVLPYQMLLHELTRKASGIKLKDQVVIIDEAHNLIDTITCIHSSQVSGAQLCQAHSQLTQYMDRYRSRLKAKNLMYVKQILFLLEKFVQVMGGNVKQNPCFQKVPQDGTTLKSINDFLFHSQIDNINLFKVQRYCMKSMISRKLFGFVEKFKGTETCLSIKERQKAGGLQQFLQDLNQKSRHAADAPVGVLEDAEIGQPRTASPLMQIEGFLSALTNANQDGRVILQLQGTVAQSSLKFLMLNPAVHFAEVLKECRSVIIAGGTMQPVSDFKQQLLISASLSPEKITEFSCGHVIPAENILPIVLCSGPTNQQLEFTYQKRDLPEMGSIYMDETGRILTNLCNVVPGGLVCFFPSYDYQKHIQEHWEKSGLLKRLALKKKIFQEPKRANQLDQVLAEYSKCIKNCRQFGGALNGALLFSVVGGKMSEGINFSDDLGRCVVMVGMPYPNIRSPELQEKMSYLDKTLPKTEGVSAGRVLIENLCMKAVNQSIGKAIRHRRDYASIVLLDHRYSRPAILGKLPQWIRSSTQVKPNFGAAFATIRKFFQQKKSDSVSSS
;
A
#
# COMPACT_ATOMS: atom_id res chain seq x y z
N MET A 1 42.75 10.72 13.79
CA MET A 1 42.31 10.10 15.05
C MET A 1 41.62 8.82 14.67
N ASP A 2 42.29 7.72 14.97
CA ASP A 2 42.04 6.41 14.38
C ASP A 2 40.66 5.85 14.73
N ALA A 3 39.94 5.43 13.69
CA ALA A 3 38.78 4.57 13.80
C ALA A 3 39.25 3.26 14.46
N ARG A 4 39.04 3.14 15.77
CA ARG A 4 39.08 1.86 16.47
C ARG A 4 37.99 1.00 15.88
N THR A 5 38.36 0.21 14.89
CA THR A 5 37.67 -1.00 14.46
C THR A 5 37.64 -1.90 15.69
N THR A 6 36.54 -1.81 16.45
CA THR A 6 36.20 -2.80 17.47
C THR A 6 36.07 -4.13 16.75
N ASN A 7 36.99 -5.04 17.05
CA ASN A 7 36.94 -6.43 16.63
C ASN A 7 35.55 -6.99 17.04
N PRO A 8 34.73 -7.55 16.14
CA PRO A 8 33.39 -8.01 16.47
C PRO A 8 33.50 -9.26 17.35
N ALA A 9 33.59 -9.07 18.66
CA ALA A 9 33.16 -10.10 19.60
C ALA A 9 31.73 -10.48 19.20
N ALA A 10 31.47 -11.78 19.00
CA ALA A 10 30.23 -12.30 18.43
C ALA A 10 29.01 -11.65 19.11
N VAL A 11 28.37 -10.72 18.40
CA VAL A 11 27.15 -10.05 18.87
C VAL A 11 26.12 -11.13 19.12
N THR A 12 25.68 -11.25 20.37
CA THR A 12 24.69 -12.26 20.75
C THR A 12 23.32 -11.67 20.51
N PHE A 13 22.52 -12.30 19.65
CA PHE A 13 21.17 -11.85 19.33
C PHE A 13 20.15 -12.58 20.21
N PRO A 14 19.42 -11.88 21.10
CA PRO A 14 18.29 -12.48 21.80
C PRO A 14 17.25 -12.97 20.79
N PHE A 15 16.98 -14.26 20.80
CA PHE A 15 16.04 -14.90 19.88
C PHE A 15 15.05 -15.78 20.67
N PRO A 16 13.77 -15.86 20.27
CA PRO A 16 12.76 -16.61 21.02
C PRO A 16 12.99 -18.14 21.05
N PHE A 17 13.88 -18.65 20.20
CA PHE A 17 14.30 -20.06 20.13
C PHE A 17 15.75 -20.13 19.64
N GLU A 18 16.32 -21.32 19.49
CA GLU A 18 17.66 -21.47 18.91
C GLU A 18 17.65 -21.06 17.43
N PRO A 19 18.38 -19.99 17.03
CA PRO A 19 18.36 -19.50 15.67
C PRO A 19 19.07 -20.49 14.72
N TYR A 20 18.61 -20.58 13.48
CA TYR A 20 19.35 -21.29 12.45
C TYR A 20 20.63 -20.52 12.09
N PRO A 21 21.69 -21.20 11.62
CA PRO A 21 22.93 -20.52 11.19
C PRO A 21 22.70 -19.42 10.14
N ILE A 22 21.74 -19.65 9.23
CA ILE A 22 21.36 -18.64 8.23
C ILE A 22 20.67 -17.40 8.85
N GLN A 23 19.96 -17.58 9.97
CA GLN A 23 19.31 -16.48 10.69
C GLN A 23 20.35 -15.65 11.44
N GLU A 24 21.36 -16.30 12.04
CA GLU A 24 22.50 -15.61 12.67
C GLU A 24 23.29 -14.79 11.66
N GLN A 25 23.57 -15.36 10.48
CA GLN A 25 24.21 -14.64 9.37
C GLN A 25 23.37 -13.43 8.95
N PHE A 26 22.05 -13.62 8.78
CA PHE A 26 21.14 -12.52 8.45
C PHE A 26 21.18 -11.40 9.50
N MET A 27 21.10 -11.74 10.79
CA MET A 27 21.12 -10.76 11.88
C MET A 27 22.46 -10.02 11.96
N THR A 28 23.57 -10.73 11.72
CA THR A 28 24.92 -10.16 11.73
C THR A 28 25.10 -9.14 10.60
N GLU A 29 24.74 -9.51 9.37
CA GLU A 29 24.82 -8.62 8.21
C GLU A 29 23.88 -7.42 8.34
N LEU A 30 22.68 -7.64 8.89
CA LEU A 30 21.74 -6.56 9.19
C LEU A 30 22.33 -5.57 10.20
N TYR A 31 22.88 -6.07 11.31
CA TYR A 31 23.50 -5.24 12.34
C TYR A 31 24.64 -4.39 11.75
N GLN A 32 25.52 -4.99 10.94
CA GLN A 32 26.62 -4.28 10.30
C GLN A 32 26.14 -3.21 9.31
N ALA A 33 25.10 -3.50 8.52
CA ALA A 33 24.52 -2.53 7.59
C ALA A 33 23.91 -1.32 8.30
N LEU A 34 23.20 -1.55 9.42
CA LEU A 34 22.63 -0.50 10.27
C LEU A 34 23.73 0.34 10.93
N GLU A 35 24.76 -0.30 11.46
CA GLU A 35 25.86 0.36 12.14
C GLU A 35 26.64 1.27 11.19
N ALA A 36 26.94 0.77 9.99
CA ALA A 36 27.66 1.51 8.96
C ALA A 36 26.80 2.58 8.24
N GLY A 37 25.51 2.72 8.57
CA GLY A 37 24.62 3.69 7.91
C GLY A 37 24.44 3.41 6.40
N LYS A 38 24.42 2.13 6.02
CA LYS A 38 24.35 1.70 4.62
C LYS A 38 22.91 1.46 4.16
N VAL A 39 22.74 1.35 2.85
CA VAL A 39 21.50 0.86 2.23
C VAL A 39 21.67 -0.64 1.97
N GLY A 40 20.89 -1.45 2.67
CA GLY A 40 20.99 -2.91 2.62
C GLY A 40 19.87 -3.53 1.80
N ILE A 41 20.18 -4.39 0.84
CA ILE A 41 19.20 -5.24 0.13
C ILE A 41 19.32 -6.66 0.66
N PHE A 42 18.27 -7.13 1.34
CA PHE A 42 18.22 -8.42 2.02
C PHE A 42 17.20 -9.34 1.35
N GLU A 43 17.69 -10.42 0.76
CA GLU A 43 16.86 -11.51 0.26
C GLU A 43 16.82 -12.65 1.28
N SER A 44 15.62 -13.04 1.71
CA SER A 44 15.45 -14.17 2.61
C SER A 44 14.24 -15.00 2.19
N PRO A 45 14.42 -16.24 1.70
CA PRO A 45 13.32 -17.07 1.22
C PRO A 45 12.18 -17.22 2.25
N THR A 46 10.97 -17.50 1.77
CA THR A 46 9.81 -17.77 2.62
C THR A 46 10.09 -18.91 3.61
N GLY A 47 9.62 -18.78 4.85
CA GLY A 47 9.78 -19.84 5.86
C GLY A 47 11.11 -19.89 6.60
N THR A 48 12.05 -19.01 6.26
CA THR A 48 13.37 -18.89 6.93
C THR A 48 13.33 -18.08 8.23
N GLY A 49 12.19 -17.49 8.58
CA GLY A 49 12.04 -16.61 9.76
C GLY A 49 12.52 -15.17 9.54
N LYS A 50 12.52 -14.69 8.30
CA LYS A 50 12.91 -13.32 7.90
C LYS A 50 12.43 -12.23 8.86
N SER A 51 11.13 -12.21 9.18
CA SER A 51 10.52 -11.17 10.00
C SER A 51 11.07 -11.20 11.44
N LEU A 52 11.23 -12.37 12.04
CA LEU A 52 11.91 -12.52 13.34
C LEU A 52 13.38 -12.12 13.29
N SER A 53 14.12 -12.48 12.23
CA SER A 53 15.52 -12.07 12.07
C SER A 53 15.66 -10.56 11.91
N LEU A 54 14.76 -9.91 11.17
CA LEU A 54 14.70 -8.45 11.07
C LEU A 54 14.41 -7.80 12.43
N ILE A 55 13.42 -8.32 13.17
CA ILE A 55 13.05 -7.81 14.50
C ILE A 55 14.24 -7.93 15.45
N CYS A 56 14.79 -9.14 15.62
CA CYS A 56 15.81 -9.38 16.62
C CYS A 56 17.12 -8.67 16.27
N GLY A 57 17.55 -8.70 15.00
CA GLY A 57 18.76 -8.00 14.57
C GLY A 57 18.64 -6.48 14.71
N ALA A 58 17.51 -5.88 14.29
CA ALA A 58 17.33 -4.43 14.35
C ALA A 58 17.09 -3.91 15.78
N LEU A 59 16.34 -4.63 16.61
CA LEU A 59 16.11 -4.23 18.01
C LEU A 59 17.36 -4.41 18.88
N THR A 60 18.18 -5.44 18.63
CA THR A 60 19.49 -5.58 19.27
C THR A 60 20.37 -4.40 18.92
N TRP A 61 20.47 -4.05 17.63
CA TRP A 61 21.20 -2.85 17.19
C TRP A 61 20.68 -1.58 17.86
N LEU A 62 19.35 -1.40 17.96
CA LEU A 62 18.77 -0.20 18.58
C LEU A 62 19.13 -0.10 20.07
N GLN A 63 19.06 -1.20 20.82
CA GLN A 63 19.45 -1.22 22.23
C GLN A 63 20.94 -0.90 22.40
N ASP A 64 21.80 -1.54 21.61
CA ASP A 64 23.25 -1.32 21.65
C ASP A 64 23.62 0.12 21.22
N PHE A 65 22.87 0.69 20.27
CA PHE A 65 23.05 2.07 19.83
C PHE A 65 22.59 3.08 20.89
N GLU A 66 21.43 2.88 21.51
CA GLU A 66 20.93 3.72 22.60
C GLU A 66 21.88 3.67 23.81
N GLU A 67 22.39 2.49 24.17
CA GLU A 67 23.33 2.31 25.27
C GLU A 67 24.67 2.99 25.00
N ARG A 68 25.25 2.83 23.80
CA ARG A 68 26.48 3.54 23.43
C ARG A 68 26.30 5.05 23.44
N LYS A 69 25.20 5.55 22.87
CA LYS A 69 24.91 6.99 22.90
C LYS A 69 24.83 7.52 24.33
N ARG A 70 24.20 6.76 25.24
CA ARG A 70 24.16 7.08 26.68
C ARG A 70 25.55 7.13 27.30
N GLN A 71 26.42 6.17 26.97
CA GLN A 71 27.79 6.12 27.46
C GLN A 71 28.65 7.27 26.90
N GLU A 72 28.53 7.62 25.63
CA GLU A 72 29.21 8.74 24.99
C GLU A 72 28.78 10.09 25.61
N GLU A 73 27.47 10.27 25.82
CA GLU A 73 26.92 11.45 26.51
C GLU A 73 27.48 11.56 27.94
N ALA A 74 27.49 10.46 28.70
CA ALA A 74 28.02 10.41 30.07
C ALA A 74 29.54 10.66 30.12
N GLN A 75 30.30 10.12 29.17
CA GLN A 75 31.74 10.35 29.04
C GLN A 75 32.04 11.82 28.73
N THR A 76 31.30 12.42 27.79
CA THR A 76 31.44 13.84 27.41
C THR A 76 31.15 14.76 28.61
N LEU A 77 30.10 14.46 29.38
CA LEU A 77 29.77 15.15 30.63
C LEU A 77 30.91 15.06 31.65
N SER A 78 31.50 13.88 31.83
CA SER A 78 32.58 13.64 32.79
C SER A 78 33.92 14.29 32.39
N ALA A 79 34.29 14.22 31.10
CA ALA A 79 35.52 14.82 30.57
C ALA A 79 35.48 16.35 30.73
N ALA A 80 34.33 16.97 30.41
CA ALA A 80 34.11 18.40 30.56
C ALA A 80 33.98 18.90 32.02
N GLU A 81 33.87 18.01 33.01
CA GLU A 81 33.97 18.34 34.44
C GLU A 81 35.40 18.24 34.96
N THR A 82 36.24 17.45 34.29
CA THR A 82 37.65 17.26 34.62
C THR A 82 38.51 18.41 34.06
N GLU A 83 38.23 18.88 32.84
CA GLU A 83 38.96 20.01 32.22
C GLU A 83 38.72 21.37 32.90
N THR A 84 37.59 21.55 33.59
CA THR A 84 37.31 22.77 34.38
C THR A 84 38.15 22.90 35.65
N LYS A 85 38.87 21.85 36.06
CA LYS A 85 39.69 21.86 37.29
C LYS A 85 41.19 22.11 37.07
N ASP A 86 41.72 21.95 35.84
CA ASP A 86 43.18 21.87 35.59
C ASP A 86 43.73 22.90 34.58
N LYS A 87 43.23 24.14 34.53
CA LYS A 87 43.90 25.21 33.75
C LYS A 87 44.10 26.50 34.55
N ASP A 88 45.27 26.59 35.20
CA ASP A 88 45.88 27.88 35.54
C ASP A 88 46.24 28.64 34.25
N PRO A 89 45.96 29.95 34.14
CA PRO A 89 46.21 30.71 32.92
C PRO A 89 47.67 31.15 32.85
N LEU A 90 48.49 30.49 32.02
CA LEU A 90 49.80 31.03 31.63
C LEU A 90 49.84 31.35 30.13
N VAL A 91 49.74 32.66 29.85
CA VAL A 91 50.26 33.45 28.72
C VAL A 91 50.18 32.86 27.31
N SER A 92 49.29 33.42 26.47
CA SER A 92 49.54 33.56 25.02
C SER A 92 48.81 34.76 24.40
N THR A 93 49.60 35.60 23.74
CA THR A 93 49.37 36.58 22.66
C THR A 93 47.93 37.05 22.33
N GLU A 94 47.75 38.39 22.31
CA GLU A 94 46.50 39.17 22.25
C GLU A 94 45.52 38.93 21.07
N LEU A 95 45.78 38.01 20.15
CA LEU A 95 44.95 37.84 18.93
C LEU A 95 44.00 36.62 18.92
N ASP A 96 44.00 35.76 19.94
CA ASP A 96 43.25 34.48 19.92
C ASP A 96 42.24 34.29 21.06
N TRP A 97 42.06 35.29 21.94
CA TRP A 97 41.14 35.17 23.09
C TRP A 97 39.66 35.14 22.68
N ILE A 98 39.29 35.81 21.58
CA ILE A 98 37.91 35.85 21.07
C ILE A 98 37.52 34.49 20.51
N THR A 99 38.39 33.85 19.74
CA THR A 99 38.17 32.49 19.20
C THR A 99 38.03 31.49 20.34
N GLN A 100 38.92 31.55 21.34
CA GLN A 100 38.88 30.68 22.51
C GLN A 100 37.64 30.93 23.39
N PHE A 101 37.17 32.18 23.49
CA PHE A 101 35.95 32.51 24.22
C PHE A 101 34.68 32.03 23.49
N VAL A 102 34.62 32.20 22.16
CA VAL A 102 33.51 31.68 21.34
C VAL A 102 33.47 30.16 21.40
N GLN A 103 34.61 29.48 21.26
CA GLN A 103 34.70 28.01 21.40
C GLN A 103 34.27 27.55 22.80
N LYS A 104 34.77 28.18 23.88
CA LYS A 104 34.34 27.86 25.25
C LYS A 104 32.85 28.12 25.50
N LYS A 105 32.30 29.16 24.88
CA LYS A 105 30.87 29.46 24.97
C LYS A 105 30.04 28.42 24.21
N GLU A 106 30.44 28.04 23.01
CA GLU A 106 29.82 26.96 22.23
C GLU A 106 29.90 25.62 22.97
N GLU A 107 31.02 25.31 23.62
CA GLU A 107 31.20 24.13 24.49
C GLU A 107 30.29 24.18 25.72
N MET A 108 30.17 25.34 26.40
CA MET A 108 29.24 25.52 27.52
C MET A 108 27.78 25.40 27.09
N ASP A 109 27.40 26.00 25.97
CA ASP A 109 26.05 25.94 25.42
C ASP A 109 25.71 24.50 25.02
N MET A 110 26.66 23.78 24.41
CA MET A 110 26.53 22.36 24.11
C MET A 110 26.41 21.51 25.39
N LYS A 111 27.20 21.80 26.43
CA LYS A 111 27.12 21.12 27.74
C LYS A 111 25.79 21.35 28.43
N ASN A 112 25.29 22.58 28.44
CA ASN A 112 23.99 22.92 29.02
C ASN A 112 22.87 22.19 28.27
N LYS A 113 22.96 22.13 26.93
CA LYS A 113 22.01 21.39 26.09
C LYS A 113 22.02 19.89 26.40
N ILE A 114 23.19 19.26 26.51
CA ILE A 114 23.32 17.83 26.87
C ILE A 114 22.81 17.56 28.30
N LYS A 115 23.13 18.43 29.27
CA LYS A 115 22.62 18.29 30.66
C LYS A 115 21.10 18.40 30.73
N GLU A 116 20.53 19.35 30.00
CA GLU A 116 19.09 19.53 29.90
C GLU A 116 18.42 18.33 29.22
N GLU A 117 18.99 17.81 28.14
CA GLU A 117 18.52 16.61 27.43
C GLU A 117 18.55 15.37 28.33
N HIS A 118 19.64 15.17 29.09
CA HIS A 118 19.77 14.07 30.05
C HIS A 118 18.71 14.14 31.14
N LEU A 119 18.46 15.33 31.72
CA LEU A 119 17.42 15.50 32.74
C LEU A 119 16.01 15.26 32.17
N ARG A 120 15.73 15.71 30.95
CA ARG A 120 14.46 15.47 30.25
C ARG A 120 14.25 13.97 29.98
N ARG A 121 15.29 13.24 29.55
CA ARG A 121 15.23 11.78 29.37
C ARG A 121 14.93 11.05 30.68
N LYS A 122 15.65 11.38 31.75
CA LYS A 122 15.45 10.76 33.07
C LYS A 122 14.01 10.92 33.56
N ARG A 123 13.46 12.14 33.48
CA ARG A 123 12.05 12.40 33.82
C ARG A 123 11.06 11.58 32.98
N ARG A 124 11.37 11.38 31.68
CA ARG A 124 10.55 10.56 30.77
C ARG A 124 10.59 9.08 31.14
N GLU A 125 11.77 8.55 31.46
CA GLU A 125 11.94 7.15 31.92
C GLU A 125 11.21 6.91 33.25
N GLU A 126 11.39 7.80 34.23
CA GLU A 126 10.68 7.73 35.52
C GLU A 126 9.15 7.76 35.32
N ARG A 127 8.64 8.63 34.43
CA ARG A 127 7.21 8.67 34.10
C ARG A 127 6.75 7.35 33.44
N LEU A 128 7.52 6.80 32.52
CA LEU A 128 7.21 5.51 31.87
C LEU A 128 7.19 4.35 32.87
N GLU A 129 8.13 4.32 33.83
CA GLU A 129 8.15 3.30 34.89
C GLU A 129 6.97 3.43 35.84
N GLN A 130 6.63 4.65 36.27
CA GLN A 130 5.42 4.91 37.06
C GLN A 130 4.17 4.45 36.33
N MET A 131 4.10 4.67 35.01
CA MET A 131 2.97 4.22 34.19
C MET A 131 2.93 2.69 34.07
N ARG A 132 4.07 2.00 33.86
CA ARG A 132 4.12 0.53 33.90
C ARG A 132 3.60 -0.02 35.24
N HIS A 133 3.99 0.60 36.35
CA HIS A 133 3.53 0.20 37.69
C HIS A 133 2.02 0.44 37.87
N ASN A 134 1.53 1.61 37.45
CA ASN A 134 0.11 1.97 37.52
C ASN A 134 -0.78 1.08 36.64
N VAL A 135 -0.28 0.68 35.46
CA VAL A 135 -0.97 -0.25 34.57
C VAL A 135 -1.09 -1.64 35.19
N GLN A 136 -0.03 -2.16 35.81
CA GLN A 136 -0.08 -3.44 36.53
C GLN A 136 -1.10 -3.42 37.69
N LEU A 137 -1.18 -2.31 38.42
CA LEU A 137 -2.19 -2.10 39.46
C LEU A 137 -3.62 -2.01 38.90
N LYS A 138 -3.80 -1.41 37.70
CA LYS A 138 -5.08 -1.34 37.00
C LYS A 138 -5.55 -2.70 36.46
N PHE A 139 -4.66 -3.56 35.97
CA PHE A 139 -5.04 -4.92 35.56
C PHE A 139 -5.46 -5.78 36.77
N ALA A 140 -4.84 -5.59 37.93
CA ALA A 140 -5.25 -6.23 39.18
C ALA A 140 -6.62 -5.74 39.67
N SER A 141 -6.94 -4.45 39.48
CA SER A 141 -8.25 -3.89 39.86
C SER A 141 -9.36 -4.17 38.82
N LYS A 142 -9.02 -4.27 37.52
CA LYS A 142 -9.97 -4.61 36.44
C LYS A 142 -10.48 -6.05 36.57
N ARG A 143 -9.63 -7.02 36.93
CA ARG A 143 -10.08 -8.39 37.27
C ARG A 143 -11.09 -8.43 38.43
N LYS A 144 -10.94 -7.51 39.39
CA LYS A 144 -11.84 -7.38 40.54
C LYS A 144 -13.17 -6.70 40.18
N ARG A 145 -13.12 -5.72 39.26
CA ARG A 145 -14.30 -5.02 38.73
C ARG A 145 -15.12 -5.84 37.74
N GLU A 146 -14.49 -6.73 36.97
CA GLU A 146 -15.22 -7.63 36.05
C GLU A 146 -16.12 -8.63 36.81
N GLU A 147 -15.73 -9.06 38.02
CA GLU A 147 -16.59 -9.84 38.93
C GLU A 147 -17.73 -8.99 39.53
N GLU A 148 -17.51 -7.70 39.79
CA GLU A 148 -18.52 -6.77 40.34
C GLU A 148 -19.52 -6.28 39.27
N ASP A 149 -19.09 -6.02 38.03
CA ASP A 149 -19.94 -5.57 36.93
C ASP A 149 -20.89 -6.67 36.40
N GLU A 150 -20.51 -7.95 36.55
CA GLU A 150 -21.40 -9.09 36.24
C GLU A 150 -22.58 -9.17 37.23
N THR A 151 -22.34 -8.80 38.50
CA THR A 151 -23.41 -8.68 39.52
C THR A 151 -24.29 -7.45 39.31
N MET A 152 -23.73 -6.34 38.81
CA MET A 152 -24.48 -5.11 38.57
C MET A 152 -25.36 -5.17 37.31
N ARG A 153 -24.94 -5.94 36.27
CA ARG A 153 -25.75 -6.22 35.07
C ARG A 153 -27.02 -7.04 35.37
N LEU A 154 -26.96 -7.96 36.34
CA LEU A 154 -28.14 -8.71 36.80
C LEU A 154 -29.15 -7.82 37.53
N LEU A 155 -28.70 -6.74 38.18
CA LEU A 155 -29.55 -5.76 38.87
C LEU A 155 -30.19 -4.74 37.91
N GLN A 156 -29.50 -4.31 36.86
CA GLN A 156 -30.03 -3.36 35.87
C GLN A 156 -31.08 -3.97 34.93
N LEU A 157 -31.01 -5.28 34.64
CA LEU A 157 -32.06 -5.97 33.87
C LEU A 157 -33.41 -6.01 34.60
N SER A 158 -33.42 -5.89 35.94
CA SER A 158 -34.63 -5.82 36.75
C SER A 158 -35.29 -4.43 36.74
N GLN A 159 -34.57 -3.38 36.33
CA GLN A 159 -35.06 -1.98 36.37
C GLN A 159 -35.52 -1.44 35.01
N GLN A 160 -35.12 -2.07 33.90
CA GLN A 160 -35.51 -1.66 32.54
C GLN A 160 -36.89 -2.20 32.09
N ILE A 161 -37.60 -2.97 32.91
CA ILE A 161 -38.98 -3.43 32.64
C ILE A 161 -40.04 -2.35 33.03
N LEU A 162 -39.65 -1.25 33.69
CA LEU A 162 -40.60 -0.33 34.34
C LEU A 162 -40.67 1.12 33.81
N SER A 163 -40.05 1.47 32.69
CA SER A 163 -40.21 2.84 32.14
C SER A 163 -40.12 2.88 30.62
N GLY A 164 -41.29 2.82 29.98
CA GLY A 164 -41.48 3.15 28.57
C GLY A 164 -42.10 4.53 28.38
N GLY A 165 -41.67 5.23 27.33
CA GLY A 165 -42.26 6.50 26.89
C GLY A 165 -41.33 7.21 25.91
N GLY A 166 -41.77 7.38 24.66
CA GLY A 166 -40.96 7.76 23.50
C GLY A 166 -40.88 9.26 23.19
N GLU A 167 -39.95 9.59 22.30
CA GLU A 167 -39.69 10.95 21.81
C GLU A 167 -40.16 11.13 20.35
N LYS A 168 -40.66 12.34 20.06
CA LYS A 168 -41.11 12.80 18.74
C LYS A 168 -40.03 13.68 18.12
N GLU A 169 -39.69 13.39 16.87
CA GLU A 169 -38.80 14.19 16.01
C GLU A 169 -39.57 15.35 15.32
N ALA A 170 -38.94 16.52 15.21
CA ALA A 170 -39.30 17.57 14.26
C ALA A 170 -38.06 18.35 13.80
N ILE A 171 -38.09 18.76 12.52
CA ILE A 171 -36.99 19.08 11.61
C ILE A 171 -36.69 20.60 11.58
N GLU A 172 -35.41 21.00 11.53
CA GLU A 172 -34.93 22.38 11.25
C GLU A 172 -33.88 22.38 10.12
N LEU A 173 -34.05 23.20 9.06
CA LEU A 173 -33.31 23.07 7.79
C LEU A 173 -32.58 24.32 7.23
N ASP A 174 -32.50 25.47 7.91
CA ASP A 174 -32.18 26.73 7.21
C ASP A 174 -30.82 27.40 7.48
N LYS A 175 -29.86 26.79 8.19
CA LYS A 175 -28.58 27.47 8.55
C LYS A 175 -27.28 26.79 8.11
N GLU A 176 -27.34 25.74 7.29
CA GLU A 176 -26.16 24.96 6.89
C GLU A 176 -25.37 25.52 5.68
N GLU A 177 -25.74 26.67 5.10
CA GLU A 177 -25.13 27.18 3.86
C GLU A 177 -23.79 27.92 4.04
N GLU A 178 -23.42 28.35 5.26
CA GLU A 178 -22.22 29.19 5.46
C GLU A 178 -20.90 28.40 5.29
N GLY A 179 -20.85 27.13 5.68
CA GLY A 179 -19.65 26.29 5.56
C GLY A 179 -19.23 25.93 4.13
N LEU A 180 -20.11 26.18 3.15
CA LEU A 180 -19.86 25.90 1.73
C LEU A 180 -19.17 27.05 1.00
N LEU A 181 -19.05 28.25 1.61
CA LEU A 181 -18.39 29.40 0.99
C LEU A 181 -16.86 29.29 1.03
N LEU A 182 -16.20 29.73 -0.05
CA LEU A 182 -14.74 29.81 -0.11
C LEU A 182 -14.23 30.92 0.82
N ALA A 183 -13.26 30.57 1.68
CA ALA A 183 -12.56 31.54 2.51
C ALA A 183 -11.67 32.42 1.62
N GLU A 184 -11.17 33.52 2.18
CA GLU A 184 -10.28 34.44 1.46
C GLU A 184 -8.97 33.75 1.09
N TYR A 185 -8.60 33.83 -0.19
CA TYR A 185 -7.32 33.34 -0.69
C TYR A 185 -6.37 34.52 -0.88
N GLU A 186 -5.37 34.60 0.00
CA GLU A 186 -4.27 35.56 -0.09
C GLU A 186 -3.11 34.95 -0.88
N SER A 187 -2.62 35.69 -1.88
CA SER A 187 -1.50 35.27 -2.75
C SER A 187 -0.17 35.52 -2.03
N ASP A 188 0.80 34.62 -2.19
CA ASP A 188 2.08 34.67 -1.44
C ASP A 188 2.97 35.91 -1.73
N GLU A 189 2.56 36.81 -2.64
CA GLU A 189 3.24 38.09 -2.88
C GLU A 189 2.70 39.25 -2.01
N GLU A 190 1.63 39.02 -1.24
CA GLU A 190 1.04 40.01 -0.32
C GLU A 190 1.27 39.68 1.16
N THR A 191 2.08 38.66 1.47
CA THR A 191 2.51 38.40 2.86
C THR A 191 3.52 39.45 3.32
N LYS A 192 3.02 40.62 3.77
CA LYS A 192 3.67 41.32 4.87
C LYS A 192 3.74 40.33 6.04
N LYS A 193 4.91 40.24 6.70
CA LYS A 193 5.10 39.48 7.94
C LYS A 193 3.99 39.85 8.92
N GLY A 194 2.92 39.06 8.95
CA GLY A 194 1.90 39.11 9.99
C GLY A 194 2.52 38.59 11.29
N PRO A 195 1.91 38.91 12.44
CA PRO A 195 2.42 38.45 13.72
C PRO A 195 2.58 36.94 13.65
N GLU A 196 3.74 36.46 14.09
CA GLU A 196 3.99 35.06 14.35
C GLU A 196 2.73 34.52 15.02
N ILE A 197 2.10 33.54 14.37
CA ILE A 197 1.14 32.70 15.05
C ILE A 197 1.96 32.17 16.21
N GLU A 198 1.62 32.62 17.43
CA GLU A 198 2.01 31.93 18.65
C GLU A 198 1.45 30.52 18.46
N GLU A 199 2.26 29.67 17.84
CA GLU A 199 2.17 28.23 17.99
C GLU A 199 2.12 28.08 19.51
N GLU A 200 0.96 27.67 20.05
CA GLU A 200 0.90 27.12 21.40
C GLU A 200 2.17 26.29 21.53
N GLU A 201 3.01 26.59 22.53
CA GLU A 201 4.27 25.88 22.80
C GLU A 201 3.94 24.39 22.99
N ASP A 202 3.73 23.68 21.89
CA ASP A 202 3.89 22.25 21.75
C ASP A 202 5.36 22.11 22.07
N LEU A 203 5.65 21.84 23.34
CA LEU A 203 6.92 21.29 23.81
C LEU A 203 7.29 20.22 22.78
N GLU A 204 8.12 20.56 21.78
CA GLU A 204 8.46 19.67 20.68
C GLU A 204 9.16 18.49 21.33
N GLU A 205 8.41 17.42 21.61
CA GLU A 205 8.94 16.26 22.27
C GLU A 205 10.04 15.72 21.36
N GLU A 206 11.27 15.79 21.83
CA GLU A 206 12.42 15.45 21.01
C GLU A 206 12.36 13.97 20.63
N HIS A 207 12.60 13.72 19.34
CA HIS A 207 12.49 12.40 18.74
C HIS A 207 13.66 11.53 19.22
N VAL A 208 13.36 10.43 19.94
CA VAL A 208 14.34 9.34 20.16
C VAL A 208 14.80 8.73 18.84
N THR A 209 15.90 7.98 18.82
CA THR A 209 16.26 7.16 17.64
C THR A 209 15.19 6.10 17.41
N LYS A 210 14.76 5.94 16.15
CA LYS A 210 13.62 5.11 15.77
C LYS A 210 13.96 4.19 14.61
N ILE A 211 13.24 3.08 14.60
CA ILE A 211 13.09 2.19 13.45
C ILE A 211 11.68 2.38 12.89
N TYR A 212 11.60 2.85 11.65
CA TYR A 212 10.37 2.87 10.87
C TYR A 212 10.24 1.55 10.12
N TYR A 213 9.31 0.69 10.54
CA TYR A 213 9.02 -0.57 9.87
C TYR A 213 7.85 -0.40 8.90
N CYS A 214 8.08 -0.74 7.63
CA CYS A 214 7.14 -0.54 6.55
C CYS A 214 6.82 -1.85 5.82
N SER A 215 5.55 -2.09 5.54
CA SER A 215 5.09 -3.25 4.76
C SER A 215 3.95 -2.88 3.82
N ARG A 216 3.67 -3.75 2.84
CA ARG A 216 2.66 -3.53 1.80
C ARG A 216 1.22 -3.55 2.33
N THR A 217 0.87 -4.47 3.24
CA THR A 217 -0.52 -4.64 3.71
C THR A 217 -0.67 -4.50 5.23
N HIS A 218 -1.86 -4.09 5.68
CA HIS A 218 -2.17 -4.02 7.12
C HIS A 218 -2.05 -5.38 7.82
N SER A 219 -2.39 -6.49 7.15
CA SER A 219 -2.24 -7.84 7.71
C SER A 219 -0.78 -8.19 8.00
N GLN A 220 0.17 -7.79 7.15
CA GLN A 220 1.60 -7.99 7.37
C GLN A 220 2.11 -7.14 8.53
N LEU A 221 1.63 -5.90 8.64
CA LEU A 221 1.97 -5.02 9.77
C LEU A 221 1.46 -5.61 11.09
N SER A 222 0.22 -6.10 11.13
CA SER A 222 -0.31 -6.81 12.30
C SER A 222 0.51 -8.06 12.62
N GLN A 223 0.90 -8.86 11.63
CA GLN A 223 1.76 -10.02 11.84
C GLN A 223 3.09 -9.63 12.49
N PHE A 224 3.75 -8.59 11.98
CA PHE A 224 4.99 -8.06 12.55
C PHE A 224 4.82 -7.67 14.03
N VAL A 225 3.75 -6.95 14.37
CA VAL A 225 3.47 -6.54 15.76
C VAL A 225 3.30 -7.76 16.68
N HIS A 226 2.58 -8.79 16.24
CA HIS A 226 2.44 -10.04 17.00
C HIS A 226 3.76 -10.81 17.15
N GLU A 227 4.64 -10.74 16.16
CA GLU A 227 5.98 -11.33 16.26
C GLU A 227 6.86 -10.56 17.25
N VAL A 228 6.77 -9.23 17.30
CA VAL A 228 7.43 -8.42 18.33
C VAL A 228 6.92 -8.77 19.73
N GLN A 229 5.60 -8.93 19.91
CA GLN A 229 5.00 -9.35 21.18
C GLN A 229 5.53 -10.71 21.67
N LYS A 230 5.79 -11.65 20.77
CA LYS A 230 6.35 -12.97 21.08
C LYS A 230 7.87 -12.97 21.26
N SER A 231 8.55 -11.95 20.77
CA SER A 231 10.01 -11.83 20.87
C SER A 231 10.45 -11.47 22.30
N PRO A 232 11.73 -11.69 22.65
CA PRO A 232 12.29 -11.24 23.93
C PRO A 232 12.11 -9.74 24.22
N PHE A 233 11.88 -8.94 23.18
CA PHE A 233 11.78 -7.49 23.26
C PHE A 233 10.36 -6.98 23.55
N GLY A 234 9.33 -7.82 23.45
CA GLY A 234 7.92 -7.39 23.46
C GLY A 234 7.47 -6.59 24.69
N LYS A 235 8.10 -6.79 25.86
CA LYS A 235 7.77 -6.04 27.10
C LYS A 235 8.51 -4.71 27.22
N GLN A 236 9.64 -4.56 26.54
CA GLN A 236 10.54 -3.41 26.70
C GLN A 236 10.35 -2.38 25.58
N THR A 237 10.08 -2.85 24.35
CA THR A 237 9.99 -2.02 23.16
C THR A 237 8.77 -1.11 23.18
N ARG A 238 9.01 0.19 22.94
CA ARG A 238 7.96 1.18 22.71
C ARG A 238 7.55 1.17 21.24
N LEU A 239 6.46 0.48 20.91
CA LEU A 239 5.98 0.33 19.53
C LEU A 239 4.66 1.06 19.33
N VAL A 240 4.53 1.78 18.21
CA VAL A 240 3.24 2.35 17.77
C VAL A 240 2.87 1.92 16.35
N SER A 241 1.62 1.51 16.19
CA SER A 241 1.04 1.15 14.89
C SER A 241 0.27 2.33 14.28
N LEU A 242 0.61 2.73 13.06
CA LEU A 242 -0.08 3.79 12.33
C LEU A 242 -1.09 3.21 11.33
N GLY A 243 -2.27 3.80 11.29
CA GLY A 243 -3.36 3.38 10.40
C GLY A 243 -4.12 4.55 9.78
N SER A 244 -4.94 4.23 8.79
CA SER A 244 -5.89 5.18 8.20
C SER A 244 -7.01 5.51 9.19
N ARG A 245 -7.71 6.64 8.97
CA ARG A 245 -8.92 6.95 9.75
C ARG A 245 -10.00 5.87 9.60
N GLN A 246 -10.09 5.21 8.45
CA GLN A 246 -11.05 4.13 8.23
C GLN A 246 -10.83 2.96 9.20
N ASN A 247 -9.57 2.62 9.48
CA ASN A 247 -9.25 1.49 10.35
C ASN A 247 -9.23 1.87 11.83
N MET A 248 -8.95 3.13 12.15
CA MET A 248 -8.77 3.61 13.53
C MET A 248 -10.00 4.33 14.11
N CYS A 249 -10.98 4.76 13.30
CA CYS A 249 -12.08 5.56 13.82
C CYS A 249 -13.03 4.74 14.72
N VAL A 250 -13.17 5.19 15.97
CA VAL A 250 -14.11 4.63 16.96
C VAL A 250 -15.48 5.30 16.93
N ASN A 251 -15.62 6.43 16.24
CA ASN A 251 -16.90 7.12 16.10
C ASN A 251 -17.77 6.43 15.03
N GLU A 252 -18.86 5.80 15.46
CA GLU A 252 -19.80 5.07 14.60
C GLU A 252 -20.43 5.96 13.52
N ASP A 253 -20.73 7.22 13.82
CA ASP A 253 -21.32 8.16 12.86
C ASP A 253 -20.39 8.43 11.67
N VAL A 254 -19.09 8.47 11.94
CA VAL A 254 -18.07 8.65 10.91
C VAL A 254 -17.81 7.33 10.18
N ARG A 255 -17.75 6.21 10.91
CA ARG A 255 -17.46 4.89 10.32
C ARG A 255 -18.55 4.41 9.36
N ARG A 256 -19.83 4.73 9.64
CA ARG A 256 -20.98 4.39 8.78
C ARG A 256 -20.91 4.99 7.37
N LEU A 257 -20.07 6.01 7.14
CA LEU A 257 -19.89 6.61 5.81
C LEU A 257 -19.23 5.66 4.80
N GLY A 258 -18.51 4.63 5.26
CA GLY A 258 -17.95 3.54 4.44
C GLY A 258 -16.76 3.93 3.54
N THR A 259 -16.81 5.09 2.90
CA THR A 259 -15.76 5.57 1.98
C THR A 259 -14.67 6.35 2.73
N VAL A 260 -13.39 6.02 2.48
CA VAL A 260 -12.20 6.64 3.12
C VAL A 260 -12.22 8.17 3.06
N GLN A 261 -12.63 8.74 1.93
CA GLN A 261 -12.67 10.19 1.74
C GLN A 261 -13.72 10.85 2.62
N LEU A 262 -14.94 10.31 2.67
CA LEU A 262 -16.02 10.82 3.51
C LEU A 262 -15.65 10.75 4.99
N ILE A 263 -15.00 9.66 5.40
CA ILE A 263 -14.47 9.49 6.76
C ILE A 263 -13.46 10.60 7.08
N ASN A 264 -12.52 10.88 6.16
CA ASN A 264 -11.52 11.93 6.35
C ASN A 264 -12.16 13.32 6.44
N ASP A 265 -13.08 13.65 5.54
CA ASP A 265 -13.70 14.96 5.48
C ASP A 265 -14.56 15.21 6.72
N ARG A 266 -15.44 14.25 7.07
CA ARG A 266 -16.26 14.34 8.28
C ARG A 266 -15.44 14.46 9.56
N CYS A 267 -14.33 13.71 9.66
CA CYS A 267 -13.43 13.80 10.80
C CYS A 267 -12.80 15.20 10.92
N MET A 268 -12.35 15.79 9.80
CA MET A 268 -11.77 17.13 9.79
C MET A 268 -12.81 18.23 10.08
N GLU A 269 -14.05 18.07 9.60
CA GLU A 269 -15.15 18.98 9.93
C GLU A 269 -15.43 19.03 11.43
N MET A 270 -15.48 17.87 12.08
CA MET A 270 -15.69 17.77 13.54
C MET A 270 -14.56 18.41 14.38
N GLN A 271 -13.41 18.74 13.78
CA GLN A 271 -12.29 19.42 14.46
C GLN A 271 -12.35 20.95 14.38
N LYS A 272 -12.78 21.51 13.23
CA LYS A 272 -12.71 22.96 12.97
C LYS A 272 -13.59 23.79 13.91
N ASN A 273 -14.60 23.18 14.51
CA ASN A 273 -15.51 23.85 15.47
C ASN A 273 -14.84 24.26 16.80
N LYS A 274 -13.53 23.99 17.00
CA LYS A 274 -12.75 24.46 18.17
C LYS A 274 -12.43 25.96 18.11
N HIS A 275 -12.30 26.57 16.93
CA HIS A 275 -11.79 27.95 16.78
C HIS A 275 -12.86 29.04 16.62
N GLU A 276 -14.15 28.70 16.48
CA GLU A 276 -15.23 29.69 16.25
C GLU A 276 -16.03 30.09 17.51
N LYS A 277 -15.51 29.88 18.73
CA LYS A 277 -16.18 30.33 19.96
C LYS A 277 -15.25 31.16 20.83
N LYS A 278 -15.33 32.48 20.67
CA LYS A 278 -15.28 33.53 21.71
C LYS A 278 -15.51 34.91 21.07
N THR A 279 -16.68 35.12 20.50
CA THR A 279 -17.23 36.47 20.36
C THR A 279 -18.53 36.46 21.15
N GLU A 280 -18.52 37.23 22.25
CA GLU A 280 -19.68 37.42 23.10
C GLU A 280 -20.78 38.12 22.30
N GLU A 281 -21.82 37.38 21.90
CA GLU A 281 -23.06 38.00 21.41
C GLU A 281 -24.05 38.16 22.58
N PRO A 282 -24.81 39.25 22.61
CA PRO A 282 -25.69 39.62 23.72
C PRO A 282 -26.86 38.65 23.89
N GLU A 283 -27.27 38.51 25.15
CA GLU A 283 -28.28 37.59 25.66
C GLU A 283 -29.62 37.72 24.91
N GLY A 284 -30.13 36.59 24.38
CA GLY A 284 -31.48 36.56 23.80
C GLY A 284 -31.77 35.51 22.73
N LYS A 285 -30.85 34.61 22.37
CA LYS A 285 -31.11 33.53 21.40
C LYS A 285 -30.88 32.15 22.00
N LYS A 286 -31.87 31.27 21.82
CA LYS A 286 -31.92 29.87 22.29
C LYS A 286 -30.59 29.15 22.01
N LYS A 287 -30.13 28.37 23.00
CA LYS A 287 -28.90 27.55 22.97
C LYS A 287 -28.79 26.82 21.63
N ARG A 288 -27.75 27.15 20.85
CA ARG A 288 -27.24 26.36 19.72
C ARG A 288 -27.04 24.91 20.19
N GLU A 289 -27.71 23.93 19.60
CA GLU A 289 -27.15 22.58 19.55
C GLU A 289 -25.95 22.65 18.60
N SER A 290 -24.76 22.70 19.20
CA SER A 290 -23.51 22.74 18.46
C SER A 290 -23.40 21.49 17.58
N ARG A 291 -23.04 21.67 16.29
CA ARG A 291 -22.45 20.59 15.48
C ARG A 291 -21.37 19.91 16.32
N ALA A 292 -21.69 18.72 16.81
CA ALA A 292 -20.99 18.12 17.94
C ALA A 292 -19.52 17.93 17.56
N MET A 293 -18.62 18.46 18.40
CA MET A 293 -17.22 18.07 18.37
C MET A 293 -17.14 16.56 18.46
N CYS A 294 -16.12 15.96 17.86
CA CYS A 294 -15.95 14.51 17.98
C CYS A 294 -15.81 14.15 19.48
N PRO A 295 -16.69 13.29 20.04
CA PRO A 295 -16.67 12.96 21.47
C PRO A 295 -15.35 12.36 21.93
N PHE A 296 -14.62 11.74 21.00
CA PHE A 296 -13.35 11.06 21.24
C PHE A 296 -12.13 11.99 21.09
N TYR A 297 -12.32 13.23 20.64
CA TYR A 297 -11.25 14.21 20.43
C TYR A 297 -11.00 15.05 21.69
N CYS A 298 -10.66 14.38 22.79
CA CYS A 298 -10.31 15.00 24.07
C CYS A 298 -8.81 14.84 24.34
N TYR A 299 -8.10 15.94 24.57
CA TYR A 299 -6.63 15.94 24.70
C TYR A 299 -6.13 15.08 25.87
N GLU A 300 -6.73 15.22 27.06
CA GLU A 300 -6.35 14.46 28.26
C GLU A 300 -6.51 12.94 28.06
N GLN A 301 -7.64 12.51 27.49
CA GLN A 301 -7.89 11.09 27.24
C GLN A 301 -6.98 10.55 26.13
N MET A 302 -6.65 11.36 25.12
CA MET A 302 -5.66 11.00 24.09
C MET A 302 -4.25 10.88 24.64
N GLN A 303 -3.85 11.73 25.61
CA GLN A 303 -2.57 11.58 26.30
C GLN A 303 -2.53 10.29 27.14
N PHE A 304 -3.63 9.96 27.82
CA PHE A 304 -3.70 8.71 28.56
C PHE A 304 -3.60 7.48 27.64
N LEU A 305 -4.32 7.47 26.51
CA LEU A 305 -4.21 6.40 25.52
C LEU A 305 -2.82 6.33 24.88
N ARG A 306 -2.16 7.48 24.65
CA ARG A 306 -0.78 7.56 24.15
C ARG A 306 0.16 6.84 25.11
N ASP A 307 0.05 7.15 26.39
CA ASP A 307 0.89 6.60 27.44
C ASP A 307 0.69 5.06 27.55
N GLU A 308 -0.56 4.58 27.50
CA GLU A 308 -0.89 3.14 27.45
C GLU A 308 -0.36 2.42 26.20
N THR A 309 -0.26 3.14 25.08
CA THR A 309 0.30 2.60 23.82
C THR A 309 1.82 2.42 23.92
N LEU A 310 2.51 3.30 24.66
CA LEU A 310 3.97 3.23 24.83
C LEU A 310 4.39 2.19 25.88
N VAL A 311 3.50 1.78 26.77
CA VAL A 311 3.79 0.81 27.84
C VAL A 311 3.82 -0.64 27.34
N GLU A 312 2.87 -1.01 26.49
CA GLU A 312 2.72 -2.37 25.99
C GLU A 312 2.38 -2.34 24.50
N VAL A 313 3.11 -3.16 23.74
CA VAL A 313 2.98 -3.32 22.29
C VAL A 313 1.56 -3.77 21.93
N LYS A 314 0.85 -2.94 21.16
CA LYS A 314 -0.51 -3.20 20.68
C LYS A 314 -0.58 -3.08 19.17
N ASP A 315 -1.34 -3.97 18.54
CA ASP A 315 -1.72 -3.82 17.14
C ASP A 315 -2.87 -2.81 16.97
N ILE A 316 -3.29 -2.58 15.74
CA ILE A 316 -4.37 -1.62 15.43
C ILE A 316 -5.69 -2.02 16.10
N GLU A 317 -6.05 -3.31 16.09
CA GLU A 317 -7.33 -3.80 16.59
C GLU A 317 -7.40 -3.74 18.12
N GLN A 318 -6.32 -4.12 18.79
CA GLN A 318 -6.12 -3.99 20.23
C GLN A 318 -6.17 -2.52 20.65
N LEU A 319 -5.51 -1.62 19.91
CA LEU A 319 -5.50 -0.18 20.20
C LEU A 319 -6.88 0.45 20.02
N VAL A 320 -7.62 0.10 18.97
CA VAL A 320 -8.99 0.57 18.74
C VAL A 320 -9.93 0.07 19.84
N SER A 321 -9.79 -1.18 20.28
CA SER A 321 -10.60 -1.74 21.37
C SER A 321 -10.35 -1.00 22.68
N LEU A 322 -9.08 -0.77 23.05
CA LEU A 322 -8.71 0.01 24.22
C LEU A 322 -9.22 1.45 24.14
N ALA A 323 -9.14 2.08 22.95
CA ALA A 323 -9.61 3.44 22.75
C ALA A 323 -11.12 3.60 22.92
N ARG A 324 -11.91 2.56 22.59
CA ARG A 324 -13.36 2.52 22.88
C ARG A 324 -13.62 2.50 24.38
N GLU A 325 -12.87 1.69 25.13
CA GLU A 325 -12.98 1.64 26.59
C GLU A 325 -12.64 2.99 27.24
N LEU A 326 -11.57 3.63 26.77
CA LEU A 326 -11.07 4.90 27.30
C LEU A 326 -11.76 6.14 26.73
N LYS A 327 -12.70 5.97 25.78
CA LYS A 327 -13.38 7.05 25.04
C LYS A 327 -12.43 8.05 24.35
N ALA A 328 -11.24 7.60 23.97
CA ALA A 328 -10.23 8.42 23.30
C ALA A 328 -10.14 8.16 21.80
N CYS A 329 -9.58 9.09 21.03
CA CYS A 329 -9.34 8.91 19.60
C CYS A 329 -7.99 8.20 19.35
N PRO A 330 -7.99 6.94 18.86
CA PRO A 330 -6.74 6.21 18.64
C PRO A 330 -5.92 6.78 17.49
N TYR A 331 -6.55 7.38 16.48
CA TYR A 331 -5.84 7.95 15.32
C TYR A 331 -4.91 9.11 15.68
N TYR A 332 -5.35 10.02 16.54
CA TYR A 332 -4.53 11.15 17.00
C TYR A 332 -3.62 10.73 18.16
N SER A 333 -4.11 9.89 19.07
CA SER A 333 -3.30 9.31 20.14
C SER A 333 -2.06 8.57 19.63
N SER A 334 -2.18 7.76 18.57
CA SER A 334 -1.04 7.05 17.98
C SER A 334 -0.02 8.02 17.37
N ARG A 335 -0.46 9.17 16.85
CA ARG A 335 0.42 10.21 16.31
C ARG A 335 1.17 10.95 17.41
N TYR A 336 0.51 11.25 18.52
CA TYR A 336 1.17 11.81 19.70
C TYR A 336 2.17 10.86 20.35
N ALA A 337 2.06 9.54 20.12
CA ALA A 337 3.03 8.56 20.61
C ALA A 337 4.30 8.48 19.75
N ILE A 338 4.28 8.99 18.51
CA ILE A 338 5.41 8.87 17.56
C ILE A 338 6.72 9.40 18.17
N PRO A 339 6.81 10.61 18.77
CA PRO A 339 8.09 11.15 19.24
C PRO A 339 8.82 10.25 20.25
N ALA A 340 8.07 9.59 21.14
CA ALA A 340 8.59 8.71 22.19
C ALA A 340 8.72 7.22 21.80
N ALA A 341 8.12 6.81 20.68
CA ALA A 341 8.20 5.43 20.19
C ALA A 341 9.59 5.10 19.63
N GLN A 342 10.05 3.88 19.90
CA GLN A 342 11.28 3.29 19.35
C GLN A 342 11.02 2.63 18.00
N VAL A 343 9.86 2.01 17.85
CA VAL A 343 9.44 1.37 16.60
C VAL A 343 8.12 1.98 16.16
N VAL A 344 8.09 2.45 14.91
CA VAL A 344 6.87 2.96 14.28
C VAL A 344 6.54 2.05 13.10
N VAL A 345 5.38 1.41 13.16
CA VAL A 345 4.91 0.48 12.13
C VAL A 345 3.92 1.22 11.23
N LEU A 346 4.20 1.29 9.92
CA LEU A 346 3.36 2.04 8.97
C LEU A 346 3.25 1.40 7.56
N PRO A 347 2.20 1.69 6.80
CA PRO A 347 2.10 1.28 5.39
C PRO A 347 3.06 2.04 4.47
N TYR A 348 3.43 1.43 3.34
CA TYR A 348 4.26 2.04 2.28
C TYR A 348 3.81 3.46 1.89
N GLN A 349 2.51 3.67 1.73
CA GLN A 349 1.97 4.94 1.26
C GLN A 349 2.23 6.08 2.27
N MET A 350 2.30 5.79 3.57
CA MET A 350 2.59 6.81 4.58
C MET A 350 4.06 7.20 4.62
N LEU A 351 4.98 6.28 4.26
CA LEU A 351 6.40 6.55 4.16
C LEU A 351 6.75 7.29 2.87
N LEU A 352 6.26 6.78 1.74
CA LEU A 352 6.72 7.17 0.40
C LEU A 352 6.05 8.46 -0.11
N HIS A 353 4.86 8.79 0.40
CA HIS A 353 4.16 10.03 0.02
C HIS A 353 4.49 11.16 1.02
N GLU A 354 5.27 12.14 0.57
CA GLU A 354 5.82 13.24 1.40
C GLU A 354 4.75 13.99 2.20
N LEU A 355 3.64 14.39 1.57
CA LEU A 355 2.56 15.13 2.24
C LEU A 355 1.93 14.31 3.37
N THR A 356 1.75 13.00 3.16
CA THR A 356 1.18 12.10 4.18
C THR A 356 2.18 11.84 5.30
N ARG A 357 3.46 11.74 4.97
CA ARG A 357 4.57 11.59 5.92
C ARG A 357 4.64 12.79 6.87
N LYS A 358 4.70 14.01 6.31
CA LYS A 358 4.71 15.28 7.06
C LYS A 358 3.45 15.44 7.90
N ALA A 359 2.27 15.22 7.32
CA ALA A 359 1.01 15.31 8.05
C ALA A 359 0.88 14.28 9.18
N SER A 360 1.67 13.21 9.18
CA SER A 360 1.65 12.19 10.23
C SER A 360 2.68 12.43 11.34
N GLY A 361 3.54 13.46 11.24
CA GLY A 361 4.59 13.74 12.22
C GLY A 361 5.82 12.82 12.08
N ILE A 362 6.01 12.19 10.92
CA ILE A 362 7.15 11.32 10.66
C ILE A 362 8.35 12.17 10.23
N LYS A 363 9.46 12.10 10.99
CA LYS A 363 10.74 12.78 10.69
C LYS A 363 11.78 11.68 10.39
N LEU A 364 12.33 11.65 9.18
CA LEU A 364 13.26 10.59 8.74
C LEU A 364 14.74 10.90 9.02
N LYS A 365 15.06 12.16 9.32
CA LYS A 365 16.43 12.63 9.54
C LYS A 365 17.16 11.78 10.59
N ASP A 366 18.25 11.14 10.16
CA ASP A 366 19.10 10.28 11.00
C ASP A 366 18.36 9.10 11.66
N GLN A 367 17.26 8.64 11.04
CA GLN A 367 16.49 7.48 11.49
C GLN A 367 16.73 6.25 10.61
N VAL A 368 16.36 5.08 11.11
CA VAL A 368 16.44 3.81 10.35
C VAL A 368 15.08 3.49 9.74
N VAL A 369 15.08 3.07 8.48
CA VAL A 369 13.89 2.59 7.78
C VAL A 369 14.08 1.15 7.34
N ILE A 370 13.13 0.28 7.67
CA ILE A 370 13.08 -1.12 7.20
C ILE A 370 11.83 -1.27 6.34
N ILE A 371 12.02 -1.62 5.08
CA ILE A 371 10.96 -1.89 4.10
C ILE A 371 10.92 -3.39 3.86
N ASP A 372 9.88 -4.06 4.35
CA ASP A 372 9.66 -5.49 4.18
C ASP A 372 8.65 -5.80 3.06
N GLU A 373 8.87 -6.89 2.33
CA GLU A 373 8.16 -7.26 1.10
C GLU A 373 8.36 -6.25 -0.04
N ALA A 374 9.60 -5.80 -0.23
CA ALA A 374 9.96 -4.74 -1.17
C ALA A 374 9.97 -5.15 -2.66
N HIS A 375 9.53 -6.36 -3.01
CA HIS A 375 9.54 -6.87 -4.38
C HIS A 375 8.66 -6.03 -5.34
N ASN A 376 7.62 -5.36 -4.81
CA ASN A 376 6.72 -4.47 -5.54
C ASN A 376 6.93 -2.97 -5.21
N LEU A 377 8.06 -2.61 -4.58
CA LEU A 377 8.29 -1.24 -4.13
C LEU A 377 8.32 -0.24 -5.30
N ILE A 378 9.01 -0.57 -6.40
CA ILE A 378 9.08 0.25 -7.62
C ILE A 378 7.68 0.53 -8.16
N ASP A 379 6.88 -0.53 -8.35
CA ASP A 379 5.52 -0.39 -8.87
C ASP A 379 4.63 0.41 -7.91
N THR A 380 4.82 0.25 -6.60
CA THR A 380 4.09 1.03 -5.60
C THR A 380 4.42 2.52 -5.67
N ILE A 381 5.70 2.89 -5.79
CA ILE A 381 6.11 4.30 -5.94
C ILE A 381 5.53 4.87 -7.25
N THR A 382 5.63 4.13 -8.36
CA THR A 382 5.02 4.52 -9.64
C THR A 382 3.52 4.73 -9.50
N CYS A 383 2.79 3.86 -8.82
CA CYS A 383 1.35 4.00 -8.59
C CYS A 383 0.98 5.19 -7.69
N ILE A 384 1.77 5.49 -6.64
CA ILE A 384 1.51 6.62 -5.73
C ILE A 384 1.58 7.96 -6.48
N HIS A 385 2.52 8.10 -7.42
CA HIS A 385 2.74 9.33 -8.17
C HIS A 385 2.13 9.30 -9.59
N SER A 386 1.35 8.27 -9.91
CA SER A 386 0.54 8.21 -11.15
C SER A 386 -0.91 8.52 -10.82
N SER A 387 -1.60 9.19 -11.75
CA SER A 387 -2.99 9.62 -11.55
C SER A 387 -3.77 9.49 -12.83
N GLN A 388 -5.02 9.02 -12.76
CA GLN A 388 -5.90 8.85 -13.91
C GLN A 388 -7.24 9.54 -13.68
N VAL A 389 -7.75 10.21 -14.70
CA VAL A 389 -9.05 10.87 -14.70
C VAL A 389 -9.82 10.47 -15.95
N SER A 390 -11.09 10.07 -15.77
CA SER A 390 -11.97 9.75 -16.89
C SER A 390 -12.72 10.97 -17.43
N GLY A 391 -13.17 10.91 -18.68
CA GLY A 391 -13.98 11.97 -19.26
C GLY A 391 -15.31 12.17 -18.54
N ALA A 392 -15.90 11.09 -17.99
CA ALA A 392 -17.07 11.18 -17.14
C ALA A 392 -16.82 12.01 -15.87
N GLN A 393 -15.67 11.82 -15.22
CA GLN A 393 -15.28 12.59 -14.03
C GLN A 393 -15.03 14.05 -14.37
N LEU A 394 -14.38 14.36 -15.50
CA LEU A 394 -14.14 15.73 -15.96
C LEU A 394 -15.45 16.48 -16.23
N CYS A 395 -16.36 15.87 -16.99
CA CYS A 395 -17.67 16.47 -17.28
C CYS A 395 -18.50 16.66 -16.00
N GLN A 396 -18.47 15.68 -15.08
CA GLN A 396 -19.17 15.77 -13.81
C GLN A 396 -18.59 16.90 -12.93
N ALA A 397 -17.27 16.98 -12.78
CA ALA A 397 -16.61 18.06 -12.04
C ALA A 397 -16.92 19.43 -12.62
N HIS A 398 -16.90 19.55 -13.95
CA HIS A 398 -17.23 20.79 -14.64
C HIS A 398 -18.68 21.21 -14.35
N SER A 399 -19.63 20.28 -14.46
CA SER A 399 -21.05 20.57 -14.18
C SER A 399 -21.26 20.98 -12.72
N GLN A 400 -20.64 20.26 -11.78
CA GLN A 400 -20.73 20.56 -10.35
C GLN A 400 -20.16 21.94 -10.04
N LEU A 401 -18.96 22.24 -10.53
CA LEU A 401 -18.28 23.51 -10.28
C LEU A 401 -19.01 24.70 -10.94
N THR A 402 -19.63 24.48 -12.10
CA THR A 402 -20.49 25.49 -12.75
C THR A 402 -21.69 25.82 -11.87
N GLN A 403 -22.43 24.82 -11.37
CA GLN A 403 -23.56 25.04 -10.47
C GLN A 403 -23.15 25.76 -9.18
N TYR A 404 -22.00 25.36 -8.60
CA TYR A 404 -21.44 26.02 -7.42
C TYR A 404 -21.11 27.50 -7.71
N MET A 405 -20.46 27.78 -8.85
CA MET A 405 -20.14 29.13 -9.26
C MET A 405 -21.41 29.96 -9.49
N ASP A 406 -22.42 29.42 -10.17
CA ASP A 406 -23.65 30.15 -10.49
C ASP A 406 -24.45 30.49 -9.23
N ARG A 407 -24.53 29.56 -8.28
CA ARG A 407 -25.24 29.76 -7.01
C ARG A 407 -24.54 30.76 -6.08
N TYR A 408 -23.21 30.67 -5.97
CA TYR A 408 -22.43 31.54 -5.08
C TYR A 408 -21.80 32.74 -5.79
N ARG A 409 -22.15 33.00 -7.06
CA ARG A 409 -21.50 34.03 -7.90
C ARG A 409 -21.40 35.40 -7.24
N SER A 410 -22.48 35.84 -6.57
CA SER A 410 -22.56 37.13 -5.88
C SER A 410 -21.84 37.13 -4.53
N ARG A 411 -21.62 35.96 -3.93
CA ARG A 411 -20.99 35.78 -2.60
C ARG A 411 -19.49 35.48 -2.70
N LEU A 412 -19.01 35.06 -3.86
CA LEU A 412 -17.59 34.78 -4.10
C LEU A 412 -16.82 36.07 -4.41
N LYS A 413 -15.71 36.26 -3.70
CA LYS A 413 -14.75 37.35 -3.99
C LYS A 413 -14.13 37.19 -5.39
N ALA A 414 -13.72 38.29 -6.01
CA ALA A 414 -13.19 38.33 -7.38
C ALA A 414 -12.00 37.39 -7.63
N LYS A 415 -11.06 37.28 -6.66
CA LYS A 415 -9.91 36.35 -6.74
C LYS A 415 -10.36 34.89 -6.80
N ASN A 416 -11.29 34.47 -5.93
CA ASN A 416 -11.84 33.11 -5.92
C ASN A 416 -12.61 32.82 -7.22
N LEU A 417 -13.39 33.79 -7.71
CA LEU A 417 -14.10 33.65 -8.97
C LEU A 417 -13.16 33.49 -10.17
N MET A 418 -12.02 34.20 -10.18
CA MET A 418 -10.99 34.05 -11.21
C MET A 418 -10.41 32.63 -11.23
N TYR A 419 -10.00 32.10 -10.08
CA TYR A 419 -9.46 30.73 -10.01
C TYR A 419 -10.50 29.66 -10.33
N VAL A 420 -11.75 29.82 -9.88
CA VAL A 420 -12.85 28.90 -10.25
C VAL A 420 -13.07 28.90 -11.77
N LYS A 421 -13.03 30.06 -12.43
CA LYS A 421 -13.10 30.14 -13.90
C LYS A 421 -11.89 29.50 -14.59
N GLN A 422 -10.68 29.65 -14.03
CA GLN A 422 -9.49 28.97 -14.55
C GLN A 422 -9.64 27.45 -14.46
N ILE A 423 -10.14 26.92 -13.33
CA ILE A 423 -10.41 25.48 -13.18
C ILE A 423 -11.45 25.02 -14.20
N LEU A 424 -12.56 25.74 -14.37
CA LEU A 424 -13.57 25.41 -15.39
C LEU A 424 -12.96 25.37 -16.80
N PHE A 425 -12.13 26.34 -17.15
CA PHE A 425 -11.43 26.36 -18.44
C PHE A 425 -10.49 25.15 -18.61
N LEU A 426 -9.72 24.78 -17.58
CA LEU A 426 -8.87 23.58 -17.62
C LEU A 426 -9.69 22.30 -17.87
N LEU A 427 -10.82 22.15 -17.17
CA LEU A 427 -11.72 21.00 -17.35
C LEU A 427 -12.29 20.96 -18.77
N GLU A 428 -12.69 22.10 -19.31
CA GLU A 428 -13.16 22.20 -20.69
C GLU A 428 -12.06 21.80 -21.69
N LYS A 429 -10.83 22.27 -21.50
CA LYS A 429 -9.69 21.91 -22.37
C LYS A 429 -9.34 20.43 -22.30
N PHE A 430 -9.36 19.81 -21.12
CA PHE A 430 -9.12 18.37 -21.00
C PHE A 430 -10.19 17.55 -21.72
N VAL A 431 -11.46 17.95 -21.65
CA VAL A 431 -12.54 17.27 -22.39
C VAL A 431 -12.41 17.49 -23.91
N GLN A 432 -11.98 18.68 -24.35
CA GLN A 432 -11.71 18.97 -25.76
C GLN A 432 -10.57 18.10 -26.33
N VAL A 433 -9.50 17.87 -25.57
CA VAL A 433 -8.40 16.96 -25.96
C VAL A 433 -8.90 15.52 -26.17
N MET A 434 -9.96 15.13 -25.47
CA MET A 434 -10.61 13.82 -25.63
C MET A 434 -11.61 13.77 -26.79
N GLY A 435 -11.75 14.86 -27.56
CA GLY A 435 -12.71 14.99 -28.65
C GLY A 435 -14.15 15.25 -28.19
N GLY A 436 -14.34 15.66 -26.93
CA GLY A 436 -15.66 15.89 -26.32
C GLY A 436 -15.99 17.36 -26.09
N ASN A 437 -17.22 17.59 -25.61
CA ASN A 437 -17.76 18.86 -25.18
C ASN A 437 -18.44 18.71 -23.81
N VAL A 438 -18.08 19.57 -22.86
CA VAL A 438 -18.63 19.59 -21.49
C VAL A 438 -20.13 19.85 -21.42
N LYS A 439 -20.73 20.43 -22.47
CA LYS A 439 -22.17 20.77 -22.53
C LYS A 439 -23.06 19.61 -22.96
N GLN A 440 -22.48 18.51 -23.44
CA GLN A 440 -23.21 17.34 -23.92
C GLN A 440 -22.98 16.16 -22.96
N ASN A 441 -23.89 15.18 -22.98
CA ASN A 441 -23.76 14.02 -22.11
C ASN A 441 -22.56 13.14 -22.56
N PRO A 442 -21.57 12.87 -21.70
CA PRO A 442 -20.34 12.17 -22.08
C PRO A 442 -20.57 10.72 -22.52
N CYS A 443 -21.68 10.09 -22.12
CA CYS A 443 -22.01 8.72 -22.51
C CYS A 443 -22.49 8.58 -23.97
N PHE A 444 -22.93 9.68 -24.59
CA PHE A 444 -23.45 9.66 -25.98
C PHE A 444 -22.50 10.33 -26.98
N GLN A 445 -21.42 10.95 -26.50
CA GLN A 445 -20.42 11.58 -27.34
C GLN A 445 -19.42 10.54 -27.83
N LYS A 446 -19.53 10.15 -29.10
CA LYS A 446 -18.56 9.28 -29.76
C LYS A 446 -17.26 10.03 -30.01
N VAL A 447 -16.16 9.35 -29.72
CA VAL A 447 -14.82 9.89 -29.94
C VAL A 447 -14.43 9.72 -31.43
N PRO A 448 -13.69 10.67 -32.03
CA PRO A 448 -13.40 10.61 -33.46
C PRO A 448 -12.60 9.37 -33.90
N GLN A 449 -11.66 8.91 -33.07
CA GLN A 449 -10.85 7.70 -33.32
C GLN A 449 -10.48 7.03 -32.00
N ASP A 450 -10.59 5.70 -31.95
CA ASP A 450 -10.09 4.90 -30.84
C ASP A 450 -8.58 4.76 -30.94
N GLY A 451 -7.89 4.93 -29.82
CA GLY A 451 -6.44 4.86 -29.81
C GLY A 451 -5.83 5.29 -28.48
N THR A 452 -4.57 4.93 -28.28
CA THR A 452 -3.78 5.41 -27.14
C THR A 452 -2.63 6.25 -27.67
N THR A 453 -2.52 7.48 -27.19
CA THR A 453 -1.41 8.38 -27.55
C THR A 453 -0.63 8.76 -26.29
N LEU A 454 0.69 8.86 -26.43
CA LEU A 454 1.62 9.27 -25.39
C LEU A 454 2.18 10.64 -25.75
N LYS A 455 2.23 11.55 -24.78
CA LYS A 455 2.79 12.89 -24.92
C LYS A 455 3.72 13.20 -23.76
N SER A 456 4.76 14.00 -24.00
CA SER A 456 5.48 14.66 -22.91
C SER A 456 4.53 15.64 -22.20
N ILE A 457 4.90 16.10 -20.99
CA ILE A 457 4.07 17.08 -20.28
C ILE A 457 3.94 18.33 -21.13
N ASN A 458 5.05 18.87 -21.64
CA ASN A 458 5.04 20.06 -22.49
C ASN A 458 4.19 19.89 -23.75
N ASP A 459 4.33 18.78 -24.47
CA ASP A 459 3.53 18.55 -25.69
C ASP A 459 2.03 18.45 -25.38
N PHE A 460 1.68 17.89 -24.21
CA PHE A 460 0.30 17.84 -23.74
C PHE A 460 -0.21 19.24 -23.37
N LEU A 461 0.58 20.08 -22.69
CA LEU A 461 0.21 21.44 -22.32
C LEU A 461 -0.02 22.31 -23.57
N PHE A 462 0.86 22.21 -24.58
CA PHE A 462 0.69 22.91 -25.87
C PHE A 462 -0.52 22.40 -26.64
N HIS A 463 -0.71 21.08 -26.71
CA HIS A 463 -1.85 20.48 -27.40
C HIS A 463 -3.20 20.86 -26.76
N SER A 464 -3.23 20.95 -25.43
CA SER A 464 -4.42 21.36 -24.66
C SER A 464 -4.65 22.86 -24.60
N GLN A 465 -3.70 23.69 -25.09
CA GLN A 465 -3.76 25.15 -25.06
C GLN A 465 -3.86 25.72 -23.63
N ILE A 466 -3.19 25.10 -22.67
CA ILE A 466 -3.16 25.54 -21.26
C ILE A 466 -1.77 25.99 -20.80
N ASP A 467 -0.83 26.11 -21.74
CA ASP A 467 0.54 26.59 -21.54
C ASP A 467 0.61 27.99 -20.91
N ASN A 468 -0.39 28.84 -21.17
CA ASN A 468 -0.49 30.18 -20.59
C ASN A 468 -1.04 30.21 -19.14
N ILE A 469 -1.45 29.07 -18.59
CA ILE A 469 -1.98 28.98 -17.23
C ILE A 469 -0.91 28.44 -16.29
N ASN A 470 -0.64 29.17 -15.20
CA ASN A 470 0.26 28.71 -14.16
C ASN A 470 -0.42 27.61 -13.32
N LEU A 471 -0.21 26.34 -13.70
CA LEU A 471 -0.77 25.18 -13.01
C LEU A 471 -0.32 25.08 -11.54
N PHE A 472 0.87 25.55 -11.18
CA PHE A 472 1.34 25.57 -9.78
C PHE A 472 0.47 26.47 -8.91
N LYS A 473 0.07 27.65 -9.41
CA LYS A 473 -0.85 28.56 -8.70
C LYS A 473 -2.24 27.97 -8.55
N VAL A 474 -2.76 27.32 -9.60
CA VAL A 474 -4.07 26.63 -9.56
C VAL A 474 -4.05 25.48 -8.55
N GLN A 475 -3.01 24.63 -8.58
CA GLN A 475 -2.84 23.55 -7.61
C GLN A 475 -2.79 24.09 -6.17
N ARG A 476 -1.98 25.13 -5.91
CA ARG A 476 -1.89 25.77 -4.59
C ARG A 476 -3.23 26.34 -4.13
N TYR A 477 -3.98 26.96 -5.04
CA TYR A 477 -5.34 27.45 -4.77
C TYR A 477 -6.29 26.32 -4.38
N CYS A 478 -6.33 25.22 -5.13
CA CYS A 478 -7.16 24.06 -4.82
C CYS A 478 -6.86 23.51 -3.42
N MET A 479 -5.57 23.36 -3.09
CA MET A 479 -5.12 22.89 -1.78
C MET A 479 -5.47 23.84 -0.64
N LYS A 480 -5.22 25.15 -0.76
CA LYS A 480 -5.50 26.12 0.32
C LYS A 480 -7.00 26.36 0.50
N SER A 481 -7.74 26.48 -0.60
CA SER A 481 -9.18 26.79 -0.58
C SER A 481 -10.06 25.59 -0.19
N MET A 482 -9.52 24.37 -0.34
CA MET A 482 -10.23 23.09 -0.17
C MET A 482 -11.49 23.03 -1.04
N ILE A 483 -11.42 23.57 -2.26
CA ILE A 483 -12.55 23.69 -3.19
C ILE A 483 -13.21 22.33 -3.49
N SER A 484 -12.43 21.27 -3.66
CA SER A 484 -12.95 19.92 -3.90
C SER A 484 -13.83 19.39 -2.78
N ARG A 485 -13.53 19.73 -1.51
CA ARG A 485 -14.36 19.39 -0.34
C ARG A 485 -15.62 20.24 -0.27
N LYS A 486 -15.49 21.56 -0.49
CA LYS A 486 -16.65 22.48 -0.48
C LYS A 486 -17.64 22.14 -1.60
N LEU A 487 -17.12 21.80 -2.78
CA LEU A 487 -17.91 21.35 -3.90
C LEU A 487 -18.62 20.02 -3.60
N PHE A 488 -17.93 19.10 -2.93
CA PHE A 488 -18.53 17.84 -2.50
C PHE A 488 -19.69 18.06 -1.52
N GLY A 489 -19.47 18.85 -0.46
CA GLY A 489 -20.52 19.21 0.50
C GLY A 489 -21.70 19.95 -0.14
N PHE A 490 -21.43 20.78 -1.16
CA PHE A 490 -22.46 21.43 -1.96
C PHE A 490 -23.32 20.40 -2.69
N VAL A 491 -22.68 19.45 -3.38
CA VAL A 491 -23.38 18.39 -4.10
C VAL A 491 -24.19 17.50 -3.16
N GLU A 492 -23.67 17.13 -1.98
CA GLU A 492 -24.45 16.35 -1.01
C GLU A 492 -25.70 17.09 -0.53
N LYS A 493 -25.56 18.39 -0.25
CA LYS A 493 -26.68 19.20 0.23
C LYS A 493 -27.76 19.41 -0.84
N PHE A 494 -27.36 19.63 -2.09
CA PHE A 494 -28.27 20.00 -3.18
C PHE A 494 -28.61 18.86 -4.14
N LYS A 495 -28.13 17.63 -3.87
CA LYS A 495 -28.45 16.41 -4.63
C LYS A 495 -29.96 16.12 -4.73
N GLY A 496 -30.76 16.64 -3.79
CA GLY A 496 -32.21 16.48 -3.78
C GLY A 496 -32.98 17.49 -4.63
N THR A 497 -32.35 18.52 -5.19
CA THR A 497 -33.09 19.65 -5.81
C THR A 497 -32.91 19.78 -7.32
N GLU A 498 -31.99 19.05 -7.97
CA GLU A 498 -31.88 19.08 -9.43
C GLU A 498 -31.63 17.70 -10.03
N THR A 499 -32.65 17.23 -10.74
CA THR A 499 -32.70 16.07 -11.60
C THR A 499 -31.49 15.99 -12.52
N CYS A 500 -31.04 14.75 -12.76
CA CYS A 500 -30.29 14.37 -13.94
C CYS A 500 -30.81 15.16 -15.16
N LEU A 501 -29.96 15.98 -15.79
CA LEU A 501 -30.36 16.80 -16.93
C LEU A 501 -30.80 15.89 -18.08
N SER A 502 -32.12 15.73 -18.26
CA SER A 502 -32.70 15.57 -19.59
C SER A 502 -32.46 16.89 -20.32
N ILE A 503 -31.36 16.98 -21.06
CA ILE A 503 -31.08 18.12 -21.93
C ILE A 503 -32.21 18.14 -22.98
N LYS A 504 -33.14 19.09 -22.85
CA LYS A 504 -34.19 19.35 -23.84
C LYS A 504 -33.50 19.69 -25.17
N GLU A 505 -33.61 18.80 -26.15
CA GLU A 505 -33.35 19.12 -27.55
C GLU A 505 -34.30 20.27 -27.95
N ARG A 506 -33.73 21.43 -28.31
CA ARG A 506 -34.47 22.42 -29.09
C ARG A 506 -34.60 21.88 -30.51
N GLN A 507 -35.62 21.05 -30.74
CA GLN A 507 -36.05 20.72 -32.10
C GLN A 507 -36.69 21.97 -32.73
N LYS A 508 -36.22 22.28 -33.92
CA LYS A 508 -36.69 23.40 -34.75
C LYS A 508 -38.16 23.21 -35.12
N ALA A 509 -38.84 24.35 -35.27
CA ALA A 509 -40.25 24.53 -35.62
C ALA A 509 -40.86 23.48 -36.56
N GLY A 510 -41.87 22.76 -36.04
CA GLY A 510 -42.93 22.08 -36.80
C GLY A 510 -44.28 22.62 -36.30
N GLY A 511 -45.13 23.08 -37.23
CA GLY A 511 -46.29 23.94 -36.94
C GLY A 511 -47.43 23.28 -36.16
N LEU A 512 -48.30 24.14 -35.62
CA LEU A 512 -49.55 23.89 -34.88
C LEU A 512 -50.48 22.82 -35.50
N GLN A 513 -50.27 22.51 -36.78
CA GLN A 513 -51.03 21.55 -37.57
C GLN A 513 -50.71 20.07 -37.22
N GLN A 514 -49.50 19.76 -36.74
CA GLN A 514 -49.15 18.42 -36.22
C GLN A 514 -49.75 18.16 -34.82
N PHE A 515 -49.84 19.20 -34.00
CA PHE A 515 -50.43 19.11 -32.66
C PHE A 515 -51.94 18.81 -32.68
N LEU A 516 -52.66 19.35 -33.67
CA LEU A 516 -54.08 19.07 -33.87
C LEU A 516 -54.35 17.67 -34.43
N GLN A 517 -53.40 17.06 -35.14
CA GLN A 517 -53.51 15.67 -35.61
C GLN A 517 -53.26 14.66 -34.47
N ASP A 518 -52.35 14.96 -33.55
CA ASP A 518 -52.01 14.09 -32.40
C ASP A 518 -53.14 13.99 -31.36
N LEU A 519 -53.94 15.04 -31.20
CA LEU A 519 -55.10 15.04 -30.29
C LEU A 519 -56.26 14.17 -30.83
N ASN A 520 -56.38 14.02 -32.15
CA ASN A 520 -57.44 13.22 -32.77
C ASN A 520 -57.13 11.72 -32.86
N GLN A 521 -55.87 11.31 -32.72
CA GLN A 521 -55.47 9.89 -32.72
C GLN A 521 -55.48 9.23 -31.33
N LYS A 522 -55.50 10.00 -30.23
CA LYS A 522 -55.47 9.44 -28.86
C LYS A 522 -56.80 8.92 -28.30
N SER A 523 -57.89 8.91 -29.07
CA SER A 523 -59.19 8.38 -28.58
C SER A 523 -59.52 6.94 -29.00
N ARG A 524 -58.66 6.25 -29.75
CA ARG A 524 -58.94 4.87 -30.19
C ARG A 524 -57.67 4.03 -30.20
N HIS A 525 -57.45 3.31 -29.09
CA HIS A 525 -56.89 1.96 -28.98
C HIS A 525 -56.35 1.76 -27.55
N ALA A 526 -57.28 1.45 -26.64
CA ALA A 526 -56.98 0.72 -25.42
C ALA A 526 -57.34 -0.75 -25.68
N ALA A 527 -56.33 -1.62 -25.80
CA ALA A 527 -56.37 -3.06 -25.49
C ALA A 527 -55.04 -3.73 -25.89
N ASP A 528 -54.56 -4.60 -25.00
CA ASP A 528 -53.61 -5.71 -25.17
C ASP A 528 -52.06 -5.51 -25.10
N ALA A 529 -51.54 -5.94 -23.93
CA ALA A 529 -50.31 -6.72 -23.66
C ALA A 529 -48.93 -6.03 -23.53
N PRO A 530 -47.94 -6.67 -22.87
CA PRO A 530 -47.93 -7.13 -21.47
C PRO A 530 -46.75 -6.55 -20.65
N VAL A 531 -46.86 -6.71 -19.34
CA VAL A 531 -45.88 -6.40 -18.29
C VAL A 531 -44.54 -7.09 -18.56
N GLY A 532 -43.50 -6.29 -18.81
CA GLY A 532 -42.09 -6.69 -18.75
C GLY A 532 -41.42 -6.03 -17.55
N VAL A 533 -41.27 -6.81 -16.48
CA VAL A 533 -40.51 -6.46 -15.27
C VAL A 533 -39.04 -6.29 -15.66
N LEU A 534 -38.52 -5.07 -15.59
CA LEU A 534 -37.08 -4.83 -15.43
C LEU A 534 -36.79 -4.79 -13.93
N GLU A 535 -36.54 -5.98 -13.38
CA GLU A 535 -36.00 -6.22 -12.05
C GLU A 535 -34.68 -5.46 -11.88
N ASP A 536 -34.63 -4.63 -10.84
CA ASP A 536 -33.51 -4.43 -9.92
C ASP A 536 -32.09 -4.52 -10.51
N ALA A 537 -31.66 -3.42 -11.11
CA ALA A 537 -30.24 -3.06 -11.17
C ALA A 537 -29.90 -2.05 -10.06
N GLU A 538 -30.11 -2.43 -8.80
CA GLU A 538 -29.54 -1.73 -7.64
C GLU A 538 -28.66 -2.66 -6.80
N ILE A 539 -27.78 -2.02 -6.03
CA ILE A 539 -26.91 -2.55 -4.96
C ILE A 539 -25.52 -3.01 -5.45
N GLY A 540 -24.59 -2.05 -5.57
CA GLY A 540 -23.16 -2.40 -5.67
C GLY A 540 -22.15 -1.32 -6.02
N GLN A 541 -22.53 -0.08 -6.34
CA GLN A 541 -21.54 0.97 -6.58
C GLN A 541 -21.25 1.75 -5.28
N PRO A 542 -20.01 1.72 -4.75
CA PRO A 542 -19.65 2.52 -3.59
C PRO A 542 -19.85 4.01 -3.91
N ARG A 543 -20.38 4.78 -2.95
CA ARG A 543 -20.53 6.24 -3.05
C ARG A 543 -19.20 6.85 -3.53
N THR A 544 -19.18 7.33 -4.76
CA THR A 544 -17.96 7.71 -5.46
C THR A 544 -17.33 8.96 -4.85
N ALA A 545 -16.00 8.98 -4.87
CA ALA A 545 -15.15 10.12 -4.56
C ALA A 545 -15.60 11.40 -5.29
N SER A 546 -15.35 12.58 -4.70
CA SER A 546 -15.51 13.86 -5.40
C SER A 546 -14.67 13.86 -6.69
N PRO A 547 -15.26 14.03 -7.88
CA PRO A 547 -14.52 14.02 -9.14
C PRO A 547 -13.39 15.05 -9.17
N LEU A 548 -13.61 16.22 -8.56
CA LEU A 548 -12.62 17.30 -8.49
C LEU A 548 -11.37 16.91 -7.67
N MET A 549 -11.49 16.04 -6.65
CA MET A 549 -10.32 15.56 -5.91
C MET A 549 -9.38 14.70 -6.78
N GLN A 550 -9.94 13.87 -7.65
CA GLN A 550 -9.14 13.06 -8.58
C GLN A 550 -8.41 13.95 -9.60
N ILE A 551 -9.09 15.02 -10.03
CA ILE A 551 -8.51 16.02 -10.93
C ILE A 551 -7.41 16.83 -10.22
N GLU A 552 -7.60 17.20 -8.95
CA GLU A 552 -6.54 17.83 -8.15
C GLU A 552 -5.29 16.95 -8.05
N GLY A 553 -5.46 15.64 -7.89
CA GLY A 553 -4.37 14.66 -7.94
C GLY A 553 -3.65 14.65 -9.30
N PHE A 554 -4.41 14.72 -10.39
CA PHE A 554 -3.84 14.82 -11.75
C PHE A 554 -3.11 16.14 -12.00
N LEU A 555 -3.65 17.27 -11.54
CA LEU A 555 -2.97 18.57 -11.61
C LEU A 555 -1.67 18.56 -10.81
N SER A 556 -1.66 17.94 -9.61
CA SER A 556 -0.46 17.76 -8.81
C SER A 556 0.58 16.86 -9.48
N ALA A 557 0.16 15.91 -10.30
CA ALA A 557 1.07 15.04 -11.04
C ALA A 557 1.71 15.79 -12.23
N LEU A 558 0.94 16.64 -12.91
CA LEU A 558 1.42 17.48 -14.02
C LEU A 558 2.44 18.54 -13.60
N THR A 559 2.44 18.96 -12.33
CA THR A 559 3.41 19.93 -11.80
C THR A 559 4.74 19.31 -11.37
N ASN A 560 4.91 17.98 -11.52
CA ASN A 560 6.19 17.31 -11.35
C ASN A 560 7.14 17.55 -12.54
N ALA A 561 8.41 17.13 -12.39
CA ALA A 561 9.44 17.32 -13.42
C ALA A 561 9.08 16.68 -14.78
N ASN A 562 9.21 17.47 -15.85
CA ASN A 562 8.85 17.07 -17.23
C ASN A 562 9.67 15.90 -17.79
N GLN A 563 10.90 15.68 -17.31
CA GLN A 563 11.76 14.60 -17.82
C GLN A 563 11.23 13.21 -17.47
N ASP A 564 10.59 13.08 -16.31
CA ASP A 564 10.21 11.80 -15.72
C ASP A 564 8.73 11.43 -15.91
N GLY A 565 7.90 12.38 -16.37
CA GLY A 565 6.46 12.18 -16.56
C GLY A 565 6.04 12.01 -18.02
N ARG A 566 4.97 11.23 -18.24
CA ARG A 566 4.26 11.13 -19.53
C ARG A 566 2.75 11.23 -19.33
N VAL A 567 2.07 11.86 -20.27
CA VAL A 567 0.61 11.92 -20.29
C VAL A 567 0.11 10.96 -21.36
N ILE A 568 -0.72 10.01 -20.94
CA ILE A 568 -1.38 9.02 -21.78
C ILE A 568 -2.81 9.48 -22.00
N LEU A 569 -3.19 9.65 -23.26
CA LEU A 569 -4.56 9.88 -23.69
C LEU A 569 -5.10 8.56 -24.24
N GLN A 570 -6.07 7.97 -23.54
CA GLN A 570 -6.78 6.76 -23.94
C GLN A 570 -8.16 7.15 -24.46
N LEU A 571 -8.38 6.96 -25.76
CA LEU A 571 -9.62 7.21 -26.46
C LEU A 571 -10.32 5.87 -26.73
N GLN A 572 -11.52 5.69 -26.20
CA GLN A 572 -12.29 4.45 -26.33
C GLN A 572 -13.78 4.74 -26.43
N GLY A 573 -14.38 4.52 -27.60
CA GLY A 573 -15.82 4.50 -27.84
C GLY A 573 -16.52 5.83 -27.59
N THR A 574 -16.66 6.21 -26.32
CA THR A 574 -17.29 7.45 -25.85
C THR A 574 -16.35 8.28 -24.97
N VAL A 575 -16.64 9.58 -24.84
CA VAL A 575 -15.89 10.48 -23.95
C VAL A 575 -15.92 9.98 -22.51
N ALA A 576 -17.03 9.37 -22.06
CA ALA A 576 -17.15 8.81 -20.71
C ALA A 576 -16.15 7.68 -20.42
N GLN A 577 -15.88 6.83 -21.42
CA GLN A 577 -14.97 5.68 -21.32
C GLN A 577 -13.50 6.06 -21.58
N SER A 578 -13.28 7.21 -22.20
CA SER A 578 -11.95 7.73 -22.45
C SER A 578 -11.31 8.27 -21.16
N SER A 579 -9.97 8.31 -21.10
CA SER A 579 -9.24 8.78 -19.92
C SER A 579 -7.92 9.46 -20.22
N LEU A 580 -7.51 10.33 -19.29
CA LEU A 580 -6.19 10.92 -19.20
C LEU A 580 -5.45 10.29 -18.02
N LYS A 581 -4.25 9.76 -18.26
CA LYS A 581 -3.41 9.15 -17.22
C LYS A 581 -2.02 9.76 -17.24
N PHE A 582 -1.57 10.25 -16.10
CA PHE A 582 -0.18 10.61 -15.88
C PHE A 582 0.58 9.36 -15.45
N LEU A 583 1.66 9.05 -16.15
CA LEU A 583 2.58 7.94 -15.88
C LEU A 583 3.92 8.52 -15.44
N MET A 584 4.34 8.15 -14.23
CA MET A 584 5.69 8.43 -13.75
C MET A 584 6.66 7.31 -14.18
N LEU A 585 7.74 7.69 -14.88
CA LEU A 585 8.74 6.77 -15.41
C LEU A 585 9.90 6.53 -14.44
N ASN A 586 10.28 7.55 -13.64
CA ASN A 586 11.44 7.51 -12.76
C ASN A 586 11.06 7.54 -11.27
N PRO A 587 10.94 6.38 -10.61
CA PRO A 587 10.60 6.31 -9.20
C PRO A 587 11.75 6.73 -8.27
N ALA A 588 12.99 6.79 -8.78
CA ALA A 588 14.16 7.14 -7.98
C ALA A 588 14.08 8.55 -7.40
N VAL A 589 13.46 9.49 -8.12
CA VAL A 589 13.36 10.90 -7.70
C VAL A 589 12.67 11.04 -6.35
N HIS A 590 11.57 10.31 -6.14
CA HIS A 590 10.82 10.36 -4.88
C HIS A 590 11.47 9.53 -3.77
N PHE A 591 12.17 8.46 -4.13
CA PHE A 591 12.86 7.62 -3.14
C PHE A 591 14.22 8.21 -2.70
N ALA A 592 14.84 9.04 -3.53
CA ALA A 592 16.10 9.72 -3.24
C ALA A 592 16.02 10.60 -1.98
N GLU A 593 14.89 11.25 -1.75
CA GLU A 593 14.65 12.03 -0.53
C GLU A 593 14.73 11.15 0.73
N VAL A 594 14.06 9.98 0.71
CA VAL A 594 14.10 9.00 1.80
C VAL A 594 15.53 8.50 2.03
N LEU A 595 16.25 8.16 0.96
CA LEU A 595 17.64 7.70 1.02
C LEU A 595 18.62 8.75 1.57
N LYS A 596 18.35 10.03 1.33
CA LYS A 596 19.19 11.15 1.78
C LYS A 596 18.93 11.54 3.23
N GLU A 597 17.68 11.47 3.69
CA GLU A 597 17.32 11.84 5.06
C GLU A 597 17.65 10.75 6.08
N CYS A 598 17.46 9.48 5.72
CA CYS A 598 17.64 8.37 6.64
C CYS A 598 19.12 8.08 6.92
N ARG A 599 19.41 7.58 8.12
CA ARG A 599 20.72 7.02 8.47
C ARG A 599 21.00 5.74 7.68
N SER A 600 20.03 4.83 7.67
CA SER A 600 20.14 3.53 7.01
C SER A 600 18.76 3.11 6.49
N VAL A 601 18.75 2.47 5.33
CA VAL A 601 17.54 1.94 4.70
C VAL A 601 17.76 0.46 4.38
N ILE A 602 16.97 -0.40 5.02
CA ILE A 602 17.00 -1.85 4.80
C ILE A 602 15.80 -2.23 3.94
N ILE A 603 16.07 -2.90 2.83
CA ILE A 603 15.09 -3.33 1.83
C ILE A 603 15.07 -4.85 1.83
N ALA A 604 14.06 -5.44 2.47
CA ALA A 604 13.95 -6.87 2.65
C ALA A 604 12.81 -7.48 1.80
N GLY A 605 13.03 -8.69 1.28
CA GLY A 605 11.99 -9.39 0.52
C GLY A 605 12.25 -10.88 0.34
N GLY A 606 11.18 -11.65 0.17
CA GLY A 606 11.27 -13.10 -0.02
C GLY A 606 11.69 -13.55 -1.42
N THR A 607 11.47 -12.69 -2.42
CA THR A 607 11.64 -13.00 -3.84
C THR A 607 12.16 -11.78 -4.60
N MET A 608 13.29 -11.22 -4.13
CA MET A 608 13.89 -10.02 -4.73
C MET A 608 14.65 -10.30 -6.03
N GLN A 609 14.98 -11.56 -6.33
CA GLN A 609 15.72 -11.90 -7.55
C GLN A 609 14.87 -11.75 -8.83
N PRO A 610 15.43 -11.15 -9.89
CA PRO A 610 16.76 -10.52 -9.98
C PRO A 610 16.82 -9.09 -9.38
N VAL A 611 17.85 -8.84 -8.54
CA VAL A 611 18.04 -7.58 -7.78
C VAL A 611 18.65 -6.46 -8.62
N SER A 612 19.37 -6.78 -9.71
CA SER A 612 20.13 -5.81 -10.52
C SER A 612 19.29 -4.64 -11.03
N ASP A 613 18.11 -4.94 -11.56
CA ASP A 613 17.13 -3.97 -12.05
C ASP A 613 16.62 -3.04 -10.94
N PHE A 614 16.39 -3.61 -9.76
CA PHE A 614 15.97 -2.85 -8.59
C PHE A 614 17.07 -1.87 -8.14
N LYS A 615 18.31 -2.35 -8.05
CA LYS A 615 19.48 -1.54 -7.69
C LYS A 615 19.73 -0.40 -8.69
N GLN A 616 19.68 -0.71 -9.99
CA GLN A 616 19.90 0.29 -11.04
C GLN A 616 18.79 1.35 -11.03
N GLN A 617 17.52 0.94 -11.10
CA GLN A 617 16.41 1.88 -11.23
C GLN A 617 16.15 2.72 -9.98
N LEU A 618 16.35 2.18 -8.78
CA LEU A 618 15.93 2.85 -7.54
C LEU A 618 17.08 3.48 -6.76
N LEU A 619 18.26 2.84 -6.73
CA LEU A 619 19.38 3.30 -5.90
C LEU A 619 20.43 4.06 -6.70
N ILE A 620 20.90 3.48 -7.81
CA ILE A 620 21.94 4.11 -8.64
C ILE A 620 21.38 5.35 -9.35
N SER A 621 20.16 5.27 -9.91
CA SER A 621 19.47 6.44 -10.46
C SER A 621 19.19 7.54 -9.43
N ALA A 622 19.14 7.21 -8.14
CA ALA A 622 19.06 8.18 -7.05
C ALA A 622 20.42 8.79 -6.66
N SER A 623 21.47 8.56 -7.46
CA SER A 623 22.85 9.01 -7.22
C SER A 623 23.53 8.41 -5.98
N LEU A 624 23.13 7.19 -5.57
CA LEU A 624 23.78 6.50 -4.47
C LEU A 624 25.08 5.81 -4.94
N SER A 625 26.17 5.97 -4.18
CA SER A 625 27.44 5.30 -4.49
C SER A 625 27.35 3.79 -4.22
N PRO A 626 27.97 2.93 -5.06
CA PRO A 626 27.96 1.48 -4.87
C PRO A 626 28.48 1.01 -3.51
N GLU A 627 29.43 1.76 -2.91
CA GLU A 627 30.03 1.45 -1.61
C GLU A 627 29.04 1.53 -0.44
N LYS A 628 27.99 2.36 -0.59
CA LYS A 628 26.90 2.47 0.39
C LYS A 628 25.87 1.36 0.26
N ILE A 629 25.92 0.55 -0.80
CA ILE A 629 24.96 -0.52 -1.05
C ILE A 629 25.55 -1.85 -0.58
N THR A 630 24.83 -2.55 0.30
CA THR A 630 25.18 -3.90 0.74
C THR A 630 24.11 -4.87 0.27
N GLU A 631 24.50 -6.00 -0.33
CA GLU A 631 23.57 -7.03 -0.81
C GLU A 631 23.82 -8.31 -0.04
N PHE A 632 22.76 -8.88 0.52
CA PHE A 632 22.82 -10.14 1.23
C PHE A 632 21.67 -11.05 0.80
N SER A 633 21.97 -12.31 0.52
CA SER A 633 20.97 -13.32 0.15
C SER A 633 21.17 -14.57 0.99
N CYS A 634 20.13 -14.96 1.72
CA CYS A 634 20.10 -16.19 2.48
C CYS A 634 19.80 -17.40 1.59
N GLY A 635 20.47 -18.51 1.90
CA GLY A 635 20.00 -19.83 1.49
C GLY A 635 18.64 -20.17 2.10
N HIS A 636 18.09 -21.32 1.73
CA HIS A 636 16.83 -21.81 2.30
C HIS A 636 17.10 -22.83 3.41
N VAL A 637 16.25 -22.87 4.45
CA VAL A 637 16.32 -23.90 5.52
C VAL A 637 15.96 -25.30 5.02
N ILE A 638 15.46 -25.44 3.78
CA ILE A 638 14.93 -26.70 3.27
C ILE A 638 16.10 -27.56 2.77
N PRO A 639 16.16 -28.83 3.13
CA PRO A 639 17.14 -29.74 2.54
C PRO A 639 16.94 -29.89 1.03
N ALA A 640 18.03 -30.05 0.27
CA ALA A 640 17.97 -30.17 -1.19
C ALA A 640 17.13 -31.39 -1.64
N GLU A 641 17.08 -32.45 -0.83
CA GLU A 641 16.28 -33.65 -1.06
C GLU A 641 14.76 -33.45 -0.89
N ASN A 642 14.32 -32.32 -0.34
CA ASN A 642 12.90 -32.00 -0.15
C ASN A 642 12.34 -31.10 -1.26
N ILE A 643 13.17 -30.62 -2.18
CA ILE A 643 12.73 -29.84 -3.33
C ILE A 643 13.16 -30.48 -4.64
N LEU A 644 12.22 -30.58 -5.59
CA LEU A 644 12.51 -31.06 -6.94
C LEU A 644 12.03 -30.05 -7.99
N PRO A 645 12.88 -29.08 -8.39
CA PRO A 645 12.62 -28.21 -9.53
C PRO A 645 13.04 -28.89 -10.83
N ILE A 646 12.13 -28.98 -11.80
CA ILE A 646 12.38 -29.55 -13.12
C ILE A 646 11.99 -28.53 -14.19
N VAL A 647 12.91 -28.25 -15.10
CA VAL A 647 12.61 -27.59 -16.37
C VAL A 647 12.29 -28.66 -17.39
N LEU A 648 11.06 -28.66 -17.90
CA LEU A 648 10.61 -29.60 -18.92
C LEU A 648 10.63 -28.93 -20.30
N CYS A 649 11.47 -29.43 -21.20
CA CYS A 649 11.62 -28.85 -22.54
C CYS A 649 10.66 -29.42 -23.59
N SER A 650 10.26 -30.69 -23.46
CA SER A 650 9.37 -31.36 -24.42
C SER A 650 8.27 -32.16 -23.72
N GLY A 651 7.09 -32.20 -24.33
CA GLY A 651 5.93 -32.92 -23.82
C GLY A 651 5.96 -34.43 -24.07
N PRO A 652 4.94 -35.18 -23.61
CA PRO A 652 4.79 -36.62 -23.82
C PRO A 652 4.91 -37.11 -25.26
N THR A 653 4.56 -36.29 -26.27
CA THR A 653 4.73 -36.65 -27.70
C THR A 653 6.06 -36.19 -28.30
N ASN A 654 7.03 -35.80 -27.47
CA ASN A 654 8.31 -35.20 -27.88
C ASN A 654 8.18 -33.84 -28.59
N GLN A 655 7.00 -33.22 -28.56
CA GLN A 655 6.84 -31.85 -29.01
C GLN A 655 7.58 -30.89 -28.09
N GLN A 656 8.46 -30.04 -28.65
CA GLN A 656 9.15 -29.00 -27.88
C GLN A 656 8.15 -27.95 -27.36
N LEU A 657 8.17 -27.69 -26.05
CA LEU A 657 7.26 -26.80 -25.36
C LEU A 657 7.76 -25.36 -25.44
N GLU A 658 7.13 -24.53 -26.27
CA GLU A 658 7.40 -23.10 -26.37
C GLU A 658 6.10 -22.28 -26.38
N PHE A 659 5.76 -21.69 -25.23
CA PHE A 659 4.49 -20.99 -25.02
C PHE A 659 4.57 -19.50 -25.38
N THR A 660 5.26 -19.14 -26.46
CA THR A 660 5.30 -17.74 -26.96
C THR A 660 3.93 -17.32 -27.51
N TYR A 661 3.57 -16.04 -27.38
CA TYR A 661 2.29 -15.51 -27.86
C TYR A 661 2.04 -15.86 -29.33
N GLN A 662 3.04 -15.67 -30.20
CA GLN A 662 2.98 -16.00 -31.61
C GLN A 662 2.66 -17.48 -31.88
N LYS A 663 3.26 -18.39 -31.11
CA LYS A 663 3.05 -19.84 -31.29
C LYS A 663 1.75 -20.34 -30.66
N ARG A 664 1.24 -19.67 -29.62
CA ARG A 664 -0.03 -20.00 -28.96
C ARG A 664 -1.25 -19.58 -29.76
N ASP A 665 -1.17 -18.45 -30.47
CA ASP A 665 -2.27 -17.91 -31.28
C ASP A 665 -2.47 -18.67 -32.60
N LEU A 666 -1.46 -19.44 -33.04
CA LEU A 666 -1.58 -20.31 -34.20
C LEU A 666 -2.53 -21.48 -33.85
N PRO A 667 -3.63 -21.70 -34.60
CA PRO A 667 -4.65 -22.69 -34.24
C PRO A 667 -4.11 -24.12 -34.06
N GLU A 668 -3.28 -24.60 -34.98
CA GLU A 668 -2.72 -25.95 -34.96
C GLU A 668 -1.71 -26.14 -33.82
N MET A 669 -0.72 -25.27 -33.75
CA MET A 669 0.33 -25.33 -32.72
C MET A 669 -0.23 -25.07 -31.32
N GLY A 670 -1.13 -24.10 -31.20
CA GLY A 670 -1.85 -23.79 -29.97
C GLY A 670 -2.57 -25.02 -29.43
N SER A 671 -3.39 -25.67 -30.26
CA SER A 671 -4.11 -26.90 -29.90
C SER A 671 -3.15 -28.01 -29.42
N ILE A 672 -2.05 -28.23 -30.14
CA ILE A 672 -1.03 -29.22 -29.76
C ILE A 672 -0.45 -28.90 -28.37
N TYR A 673 -0.07 -27.65 -28.09
CA TYR A 673 0.46 -27.29 -26.77
C TYR A 673 -0.56 -27.42 -25.64
N MET A 674 -1.83 -27.12 -25.92
CA MET A 674 -2.91 -27.32 -24.94
C MET A 674 -3.09 -28.81 -24.65
N ASP A 675 -3.05 -29.68 -25.66
CA ASP A 675 -3.13 -31.13 -25.49
C ASP A 675 -1.93 -31.70 -24.74
N GLU A 676 -0.70 -31.26 -25.08
CA GLU A 676 0.52 -31.66 -24.37
C GLU A 676 0.46 -31.25 -22.89
N THR A 677 0.02 -30.03 -22.61
CA THR A 677 -0.17 -29.55 -21.22
C THR A 677 -1.18 -30.42 -20.48
N GLY A 678 -2.31 -30.76 -21.10
CA GLY A 678 -3.33 -31.64 -20.51
C GLY A 678 -2.82 -33.06 -20.24
N ARG A 679 -2.01 -33.61 -21.15
CA ARG A 679 -1.36 -34.92 -21.00
C ARG A 679 -0.33 -34.90 -19.87
N ILE A 680 0.49 -33.84 -19.76
CA ILE A 680 1.43 -33.65 -18.65
C ILE A 680 0.68 -33.62 -17.33
N LEU A 681 -0.35 -32.77 -17.21
CA LEU A 681 -1.15 -32.66 -15.99
C LEU A 681 -1.83 -33.97 -15.62
N THR A 682 -2.37 -34.72 -16.59
CA THR A 682 -3.00 -36.02 -16.34
C THR A 682 -2.02 -37.00 -15.70
N ASN A 683 -0.79 -37.07 -16.22
CA ASN A 683 0.25 -37.93 -15.67
C ASN A 683 0.71 -37.46 -14.29
N LEU A 684 0.92 -36.15 -14.09
CA LEU A 684 1.26 -35.60 -12.78
C LEU A 684 0.17 -35.84 -11.75
N CYS A 685 -1.10 -35.70 -12.13
CA CYS A 685 -2.25 -35.97 -11.27
C CYS A 685 -2.27 -37.42 -10.78
N ASN A 686 -1.70 -38.38 -11.52
CA ASN A 686 -1.63 -39.78 -11.07
C ASN A 686 -0.60 -40.03 -9.96
N VAL A 687 0.45 -39.19 -9.86
CA VAL A 687 1.61 -39.42 -9.00
C VAL A 687 1.66 -38.46 -7.81
N VAL A 688 1.27 -37.20 -8.02
CA VAL A 688 1.35 -36.15 -7.00
C VAL A 688 0.23 -36.33 -5.96
N PRO A 689 0.55 -36.52 -4.67
CA PRO A 689 -0.44 -36.55 -3.61
C PRO A 689 -0.96 -35.15 -3.28
N GLY A 690 -2.20 -35.05 -2.79
CA GLY A 690 -2.75 -33.79 -2.30
C GLY A 690 -2.96 -32.75 -3.40
N GLY A 691 -2.55 -31.51 -3.11
CA GLY A 691 -2.73 -30.34 -3.96
C GLY A 691 -1.71 -30.21 -5.09
N LEU A 692 -2.21 -30.10 -6.32
CA LEU A 692 -1.44 -29.65 -7.48
C LEU A 692 -1.92 -28.25 -7.88
N VAL A 693 -1.02 -27.29 -8.00
CA VAL A 693 -1.33 -25.91 -8.40
C VAL A 693 -0.72 -25.65 -9.77
N CYS A 694 -1.54 -25.28 -10.74
CA CYS A 694 -1.12 -25.00 -12.11
C CYS A 694 -1.33 -23.52 -12.43
N PHE A 695 -0.22 -22.82 -12.66
CA PHE A 695 -0.20 -21.40 -12.99
C PHE A 695 -0.16 -21.20 -14.50
N PHE A 696 -1.11 -20.40 -15.00
CA PHE A 696 -1.18 -19.96 -16.38
C PHE A 696 -0.73 -18.50 -16.52
N PRO A 697 -0.21 -18.09 -17.69
CA PRO A 697 0.30 -16.73 -17.91
C PRO A 697 -0.78 -15.65 -17.99
N SER A 698 -2.03 -16.01 -18.30
CA SER A 698 -3.16 -15.06 -18.31
C SER A 698 -4.51 -15.75 -18.11
N TYR A 699 -5.49 -15.01 -17.61
CA TYR A 699 -6.88 -15.48 -17.47
C TYR A 699 -7.48 -15.89 -18.81
N ASP A 700 -7.18 -15.15 -19.87
CA ASP A 700 -7.68 -15.47 -21.21
C ASP A 700 -7.12 -16.82 -21.66
N TYR A 701 -5.83 -17.05 -21.53
CA TYR A 701 -5.22 -18.31 -21.95
C TYR A 701 -5.72 -19.50 -21.13
N GLN A 702 -5.91 -19.33 -19.82
CA GLN A 702 -6.54 -20.34 -18.97
C GLN A 702 -7.94 -20.71 -19.48
N LYS A 703 -8.76 -19.71 -19.82
CA LYS A 703 -10.11 -19.92 -20.34
C LYS A 703 -10.10 -20.71 -21.66
N HIS A 704 -9.23 -20.32 -22.60
CA HIS A 704 -9.10 -21.01 -23.89
C HIS A 704 -8.67 -22.47 -23.71
N ILE A 705 -7.69 -22.73 -22.83
CA ILE A 705 -7.26 -24.09 -22.49
C ILE A 705 -8.40 -24.92 -21.91
N GLN A 706 -9.18 -24.34 -21.00
CA GLN A 706 -10.27 -25.04 -20.34
C GLN A 706 -11.38 -25.41 -21.32
N GLU A 707 -11.79 -24.47 -22.19
CA GLU A 707 -12.76 -24.71 -23.26
C GLU A 707 -12.28 -25.81 -24.23
N HIS A 708 -10.99 -25.82 -24.57
CA HIS A 708 -10.38 -26.87 -25.40
C HIS A 708 -10.37 -28.25 -24.70
N TRP A 709 -10.04 -28.29 -23.42
CA TRP A 709 -10.03 -29.53 -22.61
C TRP A 709 -11.43 -30.08 -22.33
N GLU A 710 -12.43 -29.21 -22.28
CA GLU A 710 -13.83 -29.61 -22.19
C GLU A 710 -14.28 -30.30 -23.48
N LYS A 711 -13.97 -29.70 -24.64
CA LYS A 711 -14.27 -30.27 -25.97
C LYS A 711 -13.55 -31.59 -26.24
N SER A 712 -12.27 -31.69 -25.89
CA SER A 712 -11.46 -32.92 -26.07
C SER A 712 -11.72 -34.01 -25.02
N GLY A 713 -12.49 -33.71 -23.96
CA GLY A 713 -12.76 -34.64 -22.86
C GLY A 713 -11.58 -34.84 -21.89
N LEU A 714 -10.46 -34.13 -22.06
CA LEU A 714 -9.33 -34.15 -21.13
C LEU A 714 -9.71 -33.66 -19.74
N LEU A 715 -10.60 -32.67 -19.64
CA LEU A 715 -11.06 -32.14 -18.36
C LEU A 715 -11.77 -33.21 -17.51
N LYS A 716 -12.58 -34.06 -18.16
CA LYS A 716 -13.23 -35.21 -17.50
C LYS A 716 -12.19 -36.20 -16.98
N ARG A 717 -11.14 -36.48 -17.77
CA ARG A 717 -10.04 -37.38 -17.35
C ARG A 717 -9.27 -36.85 -16.13
N LEU A 718 -9.04 -35.54 -16.07
CA LEU A 718 -8.43 -34.89 -14.90
C LEU A 718 -9.34 -34.99 -13.67
N ALA A 719 -10.63 -34.72 -13.85
CA ALA A 719 -11.64 -34.75 -12.80
C ALA A 719 -11.80 -36.14 -12.15
N LEU A 720 -11.51 -37.23 -12.88
CA LEU A 720 -11.50 -38.59 -12.34
C LEU A 720 -10.42 -38.82 -11.27
N LYS A 721 -9.34 -38.03 -11.28
CA LYS A 721 -8.21 -38.19 -10.36
C LYS A 721 -8.16 -37.10 -9.29
N LYS A 722 -8.41 -35.85 -9.67
CA LYS A 722 -8.40 -34.70 -8.76
C LYS A 722 -9.61 -33.80 -8.99
N LYS A 723 -10.21 -33.30 -7.91
CA LYS A 723 -11.24 -32.27 -8.00
C LYS A 723 -10.62 -30.96 -8.50
N ILE A 724 -11.22 -30.36 -9.53
CA ILE A 724 -10.70 -29.15 -10.17
C ILE A 724 -11.32 -27.91 -9.52
N PHE A 725 -10.46 -26.95 -9.19
CA PHE A 725 -10.81 -25.63 -8.67
C PHE A 725 -10.21 -24.55 -9.57
N GLN A 726 -10.84 -23.38 -9.61
CA GLN A 726 -10.43 -22.27 -10.44
C GLN A 726 -10.36 -20.99 -9.62
N GLU A 727 -9.33 -20.19 -9.87
CA GLU A 727 -9.20 -18.85 -9.30
C GLU A 727 -10.39 -17.95 -9.71
N PRO A 728 -11.13 -17.38 -8.74
CA PRO A 728 -12.22 -16.46 -9.02
C PRO A 728 -11.70 -15.08 -9.44
N LYS A 729 -12.39 -14.41 -10.36
CA LYS A 729 -12.06 -13.02 -10.75
C LYS A 729 -12.32 -12.03 -9.61
N ARG A 730 -13.35 -12.28 -8.78
CA ARG A 730 -13.75 -11.39 -7.67
C ARG A 730 -13.05 -11.78 -6.37
N ALA A 731 -12.63 -10.79 -5.59
CA ALA A 731 -11.85 -11.01 -4.36
C ALA A 731 -12.70 -11.64 -3.24
N ASN A 732 -13.99 -11.30 -3.17
CA ASN A 732 -14.92 -11.82 -2.15
C ASN A 732 -15.19 -13.33 -2.24
N GLN A 733 -14.94 -13.95 -3.40
CA GLN A 733 -15.12 -15.39 -3.60
C GLN A 733 -13.84 -16.20 -3.31
N LEU A 734 -12.71 -15.52 -3.12
CA LEU A 734 -11.39 -16.13 -2.99
C LEU A 734 -11.31 -17.05 -1.77
N ASP A 735 -11.72 -16.54 -0.61
CA ASP A 735 -11.64 -17.27 0.67
C ASP A 735 -12.54 -18.51 0.67
N GLN A 736 -13.70 -18.44 0.02
CA GLN A 736 -14.59 -19.58 -0.13
C GLN A 736 -13.94 -20.69 -0.96
N VAL A 737 -13.39 -20.37 -2.13
CA VAL A 737 -12.75 -21.36 -3.02
C VAL A 737 -11.56 -22.02 -2.32
N LEU A 738 -10.77 -21.26 -1.57
CA LEU A 738 -9.65 -21.78 -0.78
C LEU A 738 -10.08 -22.71 0.35
N ALA A 739 -11.13 -22.34 1.08
CA ALA A 739 -11.67 -23.17 2.15
C ALA A 739 -12.16 -24.51 1.59
N GLU A 740 -12.86 -24.49 0.45
CA GLU A 740 -13.31 -25.70 -0.25
C GLU A 740 -12.16 -26.54 -0.79
N TYR A 741 -11.13 -25.90 -1.35
CA TYR A 741 -9.90 -26.57 -1.81
C TYR A 741 -9.17 -27.29 -0.66
N SER A 742 -8.94 -26.59 0.45
CA SER A 742 -8.30 -27.13 1.65
C SER A 742 -9.10 -28.29 2.25
N LYS A 743 -10.43 -28.13 2.37
CA LYS A 743 -11.33 -29.18 2.86
C LYS A 743 -11.29 -30.42 1.97
N CYS A 744 -11.28 -30.25 0.65
CA CYS A 744 -11.18 -31.36 -0.29
C CYS A 744 -9.90 -32.18 -0.09
N ILE A 745 -8.76 -31.52 0.05
CA ILE A 745 -7.45 -32.18 0.25
C ILE A 745 -7.43 -32.94 1.58
N LYS A 746 -7.88 -32.30 2.66
CA LYS A 746 -7.95 -32.93 3.99
C LYS A 746 -8.84 -34.18 3.98
N ASN A 747 -10.00 -34.10 3.35
CA ASN A 747 -10.93 -35.24 3.24
C ASN A 747 -10.33 -36.39 2.43
N CYS A 748 -9.62 -36.11 1.33
CA CYS A 748 -8.97 -37.15 0.53
C CYS A 748 -7.89 -37.89 1.32
N ARG A 749 -7.17 -37.18 2.21
CA ARG A 749 -6.14 -37.78 3.07
C ARG A 749 -6.73 -38.65 4.18
N GLN A 750 -7.84 -38.23 4.79
CA GLN A 750 -8.44 -38.93 5.94
C GLN A 750 -9.27 -40.15 5.55
N PHE A 751 -10.10 -40.05 4.51
CA PHE A 751 -11.11 -41.07 4.21
C PHE A 751 -10.74 -42.00 3.06
N GLY A 752 -9.62 -41.76 2.36
CA GLY A 752 -9.14 -42.62 1.27
C GLY A 752 -10.19 -42.85 0.17
N GLY A 753 -10.36 -41.88 -0.73
CA GLY A 753 -11.33 -41.95 -1.83
C GLY A 753 -10.73 -42.29 -3.20
N ALA A 754 -11.59 -42.35 -4.23
CA ALA A 754 -11.16 -42.48 -5.63
C ALA A 754 -10.32 -41.27 -6.12
N LEU A 755 -10.45 -40.12 -5.46
CA LEU A 755 -9.69 -38.90 -5.72
C LEU A 755 -8.44 -38.84 -4.85
N ASN A 756 -7.29 -38.49 -5.45
CA ASN A 756 -6.01 -38.39 -4.75
C ASN A 756 -5.64 -36.95 -4.36
N GLY A 757 -6.62 -36.06 -4.33
CA GLY A 757 -6.49 -34.65 -3.93
C GLY A 757 -7.20 -33.68 -4.89
N ALA A 758 -6.65 -32.47 -5.02
CA ALA A 758 -7.28 -31.38 -5.76
C ALA A 758 -6.29 -30.69 -6.72
N LEU A 759 -6.82 -30.22 -7.85
CA LEU A 759 -6.11 -29.46 -8.87
C LEU A 759 -6.63 -28.03 -8.88
N LEU A 760 -5.74 -27.06 -8.70
CA LEU A 760 -6.09 -25.64 -8.71
C LEU A 760 -5.52 -24.97 -9.95
N PHE A 761 -6.38 -24.37 -10.76
CA PHE A 761 -5.99 -23.48 -11.86
C PHE A 761 -5.92 -22.04 -11.38
N SER A 762 -4.73 -21.46 -11.48
CA SER A 762 -4.43 -20.08 -11.06
C SER A 762 -3.69 -19.32 -12.16
N VAL A 763 -3.65 -18.00 -12.04
CA VAL A 763 -2.95 -17.12 -12.99
C VAL A 763 -1.75 -16.48 -12.30
N VAL A 764 -0.63 -16.39 -13.01
CA VAL A 764 0.56 -15.67 -12.54
C VAL A 764 0.25 -14.17 -12.44
N GLY A 765 0.57 -13.54 -11.31
CA GLY A 765 0.14 -12.16 -11.01
C GLY A 765 -1.35 -12.05 -10.64
N GLY A 766 -2.06 -13.18 -10.54
CA GLY A 766 -3.41 -13.26 -9.98
C GLY A 766 -3.41 -13.09 -8.46
N LYS A 767 -4.61 -12.96 -7.89
CA LYS A 767 -4.81 -12.77 -6.44
C LYS A 767 -4.27 -13.96 -5.65
N MET A 768 -4.45 -15.17 -6.18
CA MET A 768 -3.95 -16.38 -5.54
C MET A 768 -2.42 -16.44 -5.53
N SER A 769 -1.79 -15.92 -6.59
CA SER A 769 -0.33 -15.89 -6.73
C SER A 769 0.35 -14.82 -5.87
N GLU A 770 -0.35 -13.77 -5.42
CA GLU A 770 0.24 -12.73 -4.55
C GLU A 770 -0.07 -12.95 -3.05
N GLY A 771 -1.31 -13.27 -2.67
CA GLY A 771 -1.75 -13.22 -1.27
C GLY A 771 -1.72 -14.52 -0.46
N ILE A 772 -1.57 -15.69 -1.11
CA ILE A 772 -1.87 -16.99 -0.47
C ILE A 772 -0.64 -17.88 -0.34
N ASN A 773 -0.62 -18.70 0.71
CA ASN A 773 0.44 -19.65 1.03
C ASN A 773 -0.09 -21.08 0.80
N PHE A 774 0.61 -21.89 0.00
CA PHE A 774 0.26 -23.29 -0.24
C PHE A 774 1.14 -24.19 0.63
N SER A 775 0.85 -24.25 1.92
CA SER A 775 1.63 -25.05 2.89
C SER A 775 1.29 -26.54 2.80
N ASP A 776 2.32 -27.38 2.98
CA ASP A 776 2.17 -28.83 3.10
C ASP A 776 1.38 -29.46 1.93
N ASP A 777 0.29 -30.16 2.25
CA ASP A 777 -0.52 -30.89 1.28
C ASP A 777 -1.31 -29.97 0.34
N LEU A 778 -1.37 -28.67 0.62
CA LEU A 778 -2.04 -27.70 -0.24
C LEU A 778 -1.26 -27.43 -1.55
N GLY A 779 0.03 -27.77 -1.61
CA GLY A 779 0.90 -27.38 -2.74
C GLY A 779 2.07 -28.32 -3.00
N ARG A 780 1.85 -29.64 -3.03
CA ARG A 780 2.93 -30.63 -3.24
C ARG A 780 3.58 -30.56 -4.62
N CYS A 781 2.86 -30.08 -5.63
CA CYS A 781 3.43 -29.80 -6.94
C CYS A 781 2.92 -28.47 -7.49
N VAL A 782 3.84 -27.60 -7.87
CA VAL A 782 3.55 -26.37 -8.60
C VAL A 782 3.97 -26.54 -10.05
N VAL A 783 3.05 -26.31 -10.98
CA VAL A 783 3.29 -26.37 -12.43
C VAL A 783 3.18 -24.97 -12.99
N MET A 784 4.24 -24.49 -13.63
CA MET A 784 4.28 -23.18 -14.31
C MET A 784 4.15 -23.40 -15.81
N VAL A 785 3.01 -23.04 -16.39
CA VAL A 785 2.74 -23.20 -17.84
C VAL A 785 3.29 -22.01 -18.59
N GLY A 786 4.36 -22.20 -19.37
CA GLY A 786 4.98 -21.12 -20.13
C GLY A 786 5.63 -20.05 -19.24
N MET A 787 5.91 -18.90 -19.84
CA MET A 787 6.54 -17.75 -19.18
C MET A 787 5.59 -16.53 -19.21
N PRO A 788 5.27 -15.90 -18.07
CA PRO A 788 4.31 -14.80 -17.96
C PRO A 788 4.93 -13.45 -18.39
N TYR A 789 5.36 -13.37 -19.66
CA TYR A 789 5.87 -12.11 -20.20
C TYR A 789 4.77 -11.05 -20.29
N PRO A 790 5.03 -9.80 -19.86
CA PRO A 790 4.09 -8.71 -20.01
C PRO A 790 3.86 -8.37 -21.50
N ASN A 791 2.75 -7.70 -21.79
CA ASN A 791 2.44 -7.31 -23.16
C ASN A 791 3.40 -6.21 -23.66
N ILE A 792 4.35 -6.60 -24.51
CA ILE A 792 5.35 -5.71 -25.13
C ILE A 792 4.71 -4.67 -26.07
N ARG A 793 3.46 -4.90 -26.53
CA ARG A 793 2.70 -3.93 -27.34
C ARG A 793 2.00 -2.87 -26.49
N SER A 794 2.06 -2.97 -25.16
CA SER A 794 1.45 -1.95 -24.30
C SER A 794 2.26 -0.65 -24.42
N PRO A 795 1.59 0.50 -24.70
CA PRO A 795 2.29 1.76 -24.90
C PRO A 795 3.05 2.20 -23.65
N GLU A 796 2.51 1.92 -22.46
CA GLU A 796 3.15 2.20 -21.16
C GLU A 796 4.50 1.50 -21.02
N LEU A 797 4.56 0.21 -21.36
CA LEU A 797 5.79 -0.57 -21.25
C LEU A 797 6.80 -0.15 -22.32
N GLN A 798 6.35 0.12 -23.56
CA GLN A 798 7.23 0.59 -24.63
C GLN A 798 7.91 1.90 -24.27
N GLU A 799 7.17 2.85 -23.71
CA GLU A 799 7.73 4.12 -23.27
C GLU A 799 8.68 3.95 -22.08
N LYS A 800 8.32 3.08 -21.11
CA LYS A 800 9.22 2.74 -19.99
C LYS A 800 10.52 2.09 -20.48
N MET A 801 10.45 1.19 -21.45
CA MET A 801 11.65 0.59 -22.07
C MET A 801 12.49 1.63 -22.80
N SER A 802 11.87 2.50 -23.60
CA SER A 802 12.53 3.59 -24.31
C SER A 802 13.24 4.55 -23.35
N TYR A 803 12.61 4.85 -22.21
CA TYR A 803 13.22 5.66 -21.15
C TYR A 803 14.44 4.96 -20.53
N LEU A 804 14.32 3.68 -20.15
CA LEU A 804 15.42 2.94 -19.53
C LEU A 804 16.60 2.74 -20.50
N ASP A 805 16.32 2.48 -21.78
CA ASP A 805 17.36 2.32 -22.81
C ASP A 805 18.14 3.61 -23.07
N LYS A 806 17.55 4.79 -22.78
CA LYS A 806 18.22 6.10 -22.87
C LYS A 806 18.99 6.48 -21.61
N THR A 807 18.52 6.06 -20.44
CA THR A 807 19.00 6.55 -19.14
C THR A 807 19.99 5.60 -18.47
N LEU A 808 19.86 4.30 -18.70
CA LEU A 808 20.71 3.28 -18.12
C LEU A 808 21.71 2.72 -19.13
N PRO A 809 22.93 2.36 -18.69
CA PRO A 809 23.92 1.73 -19.55
C PRO A 809 23.45 0.34 -19.99
N LYS A 810 23.90 -0.09 -21.18
CA LYS A 810 23.70 -1.46 -21.65
C LYS A 810 24.50 -2.42 -20.76
N THR A 811 23.84 -3.47 -20.29
CA THR A 811 24.49 -4.53 -19.50
C THR A 811 24.80 -5.69 -20.45
N GLU A 812 26.08 -6.04 -20.62
CA GLU A 812 26.52 -7.15 -21.51
C GLU A 812 25.98 -7.04 -22.95
N GLY A 813 25.88 -5.80 -23.47
CA GLY A 813 25.34 -5.53 -24.81
C GLY A 813 23.81 -5.65 -24.94
N VAL A 814 23.10 -6.05 -23.88
CA VAL A 814 21.64 -6.12 -23.82
C VAL A 814 21.07 -4.77 -23.36
N SER A 815 19.97 -4.33 -23.98
CA SER A 815 19.29 -3.09 -23.60
C SER A 815 18.59 -3.23 -22.24
N ALA A 816 18.57 -2.16 -21.46
CA ALA A 816 17.97 -2.15 -20.12
C ALA A 816 16.46 -2.49 -20.17
N GLY A 817 15.76 -2.05 -21.21
CA GLY A 817 14.35 -2.37 -21.45
C GLY A 817 14.11 -3.86 -21.68
N ARG A 818 15.01 -4.57 -22.37
CA ARG A 818 14.90 -6.03 -22.54
C ARG A 818 15.16 -6.76 -21.23
N VAL A 819 16.16 -6.31 -20.46
CA VAL A 819 16.44 -6.84 -19.12
C VAL A 819 15.22 -6.67 -18.20
N LEU A 820 14.56 -5.51 -18.24
CA LEU A 820 13.32 -5.25 -17.50
C LEU A 820 12.24 -6.28 -17.83
N ILE A 821 11.93 -6.51 -19.11
CA ILE A 821 10.88 -7.47 -19.51
C ILE A 821 11.15 -8.87 -18.93
N GLU A 822 12.39 -9.34 -19.07
CA GLU A 822 12.78 -10.66 -18.56
C GLU A 822 12.70 -10.70 -17.03
N ASN A 823 13.07 -9.61 -16.35
CA ASN A 823 13.05 -9.52 -14.90
C ASN A 823 11.62 -9.45 -14.35
N LEU A 824 10.69 -8.73 -15.00
CA LEU A 824 9.27 -8.73 -14.65
C LEU A 824 8.68 -10.14 -14.74
N CYS A 825 9.00 -10.86 -15.82
CA CYS A 825 8.58 -12.24 -16.01
C CYS A 825 9.11 -13.17 -14.89
N MET A 826 10.42 -13.11 -14.61
CA MET A 826 11.03 -13.98 -13.60
C MET A 826 10.64 -13.61 -12.16
N LYS A 827 10.42 -12.33 -11.84
CA LYS A 827 9.88 -11.90 -10.55
C LYS A 827 8.52 -12.55 -10.29
N ALA A 828 7.62 -12.54 -11.27
CA ALA A 828 6.29 -13.13 -11.15
C ALA A 828 6.35 -14.68 -11.02
N VAL A 829 7.27 -15.33 -11.73
CA VAL A 829 7.53 -16.78 -11.58
C VAL A 829 8.07 -17.10 -10.18
N ASN A 830 9.08 -16.35 -9.72
CA ASN A 830 9.73 -16.54 -8.43
C ASN A 830 8.75 -16.36 -7.25
N GLN A 831 7.86 -15.36 -7.34
CA GLN A 831 6.77 -15.15 -6.38
C GLN A 831 5.80 -16.34 -6.33
N SER A 832 5.45 -16.89 -7.49
CA SER A 832 4.50 -18.01 -7.57
C SER A 832 5.10 -19.31 -7.02
N ILE A 833 6.36 -19.62 -7.36
CA ILE A 833 7.02 -20.87 -6.93
C ILE A 833 7.48 -20.82 -5.47
N GLY A 834 7.85 -19.64 -4.95
CA GLY A 834 8.27 -19.44 -3.56
C GLY A 834 7.15 -19.66 -2.53
N LYS A 835 5.93 -19.95 -2.98
CA LYS A 835 4.76 -20.16 -2.11
C LYS A 835 4.53 -21.59 -1.68
N ALA A 836 5.16 -22.55 -2.37
CA ALA A 836 4.96 -23.98 -2.19
C ALA A 836 5.65 -24.56 -0.95
N ILE A 837 6.64 -23.84 -0.39
CA ILE A 837 7.48 -24.32 0.70
C ILE A 837 7.44 -23.34 1.87
N ARG A 838 7.29 -23.85 3.10
CA ARG A 838 7.13 -22.99 4.29
C ARG A 838 8.01 -23.29 5.49
N HIS A 839 8.44 -24.53 5.67
CA HIS A 839 9.27 -24.88 6.82
C HIS A 839 10.27 -25.97 6.45
N ARG A 840 11.26 -26.16 7.32
CA ARG A 840 12.36 -27.13 7.12
C ARG A 840 11.91 -28.55 6.74
N ARG A 841 10.77 -28.99 7.28
CA ARG A 841 10.20 -30.33 7.04
C ARG A 841 9.26 -30.43 5.83
N ASP A 842 9.03 -29.33 5.13
CA ASP A 842 8.12 -29.31 3.98
C ASP A 842 8.82 -29.89 2.75
N TYR A 843 8.04 -30.32 1.75
CA TYR A 843 8.57 -30.80 0.48
C TYR A 843 7.61 -30.52 -0.67
N ALA A 844 8.17 -30.16 -1.83
CA ALA A 844 7.41 -29.87 -3.03
C ALA A 844 8.23 -30.12 -4.31
N SER A 845 7.54 -30.43 -5.40
CA SER A 845 8.12 -30.40 -6.74
C SER A 845 7.64 -29.16 -7.50
N ILE A 846 8.54 -28.55 -8.27
CA ILE A 846 8.23 -27.40 -9.14
C ILE A 846 8.51 -27.85 -10.57
N VAL A 847 7.53 -27.73 -11.46
CA VAL A 847 7.66 -28.12 -12.87
C VAL A 847 7.48 -26.89 -13.74
N LEU A 848 8.55 -26.45 -14.39
CA LEU A 848 8.57 -25.31 -15.30
C LEU A 848 8.39 -25.82 -16.74
N LEU A 849 7.25 -25.53 -17.35
CA LEU A 849 6.87 -25.99 -18.68
C LEU A 849 7.21 -24.93 -19.74
N ASP A 850 8.48 -24.82 -20.10
CA ASP A 850 8.93 -24.07 -21.28
C ASP A 850 10.42 -24.36 -21.50
N HIS A 851 10.83 -24.68 -22.72
CA HIS A 851 12.24 -24.92 -23.00
C HIS A 851 13.11 -23.66 -22.76
N ARG A 852 12.53 -22.45 -22.79
CA ARG A 852 13.25 -21.19 -22.58
C ARG A 852 13.81 -21.03 -21.16
N TYR A 853 13.26 -21.74 -20.17
CA TYR A 853 13.84 -21.79 -18.82
C TYR A 853 15.23 -22.44 -18.77
N SER A 854 15.57 -23.27 -19.77
CA SER A 854 16.90 -23.91 -19.86
C SER A 854 18.02 -22.94 -20.27
N ARG A 855 17.67 -21.75 -20.79
CA ARG A 855 18.66 -20.76 -21.21
C ARG A 855 19.43 -20.24 -19.98
N PRO A 856 20.78 -20.19 -20.00
CA PRO A 856 21.57 -19.76 -18.84
C PRO A 856 21.16 -18.39 -18.27
N ALA A 857 20.83 -17.43 -19.14
CA ALA A 857 20.38 -16.10 -18.73
C ALA A 857 19.05 -16.09 -17.95
N ILE A 858 18.14 -17.03 -18.22
CA ILE A 858 16.86 -17.17 -17.52
C ILE A 858 17.03 -18.03 -16.27
N LEU A 859 17.75 -19.14 -16.38
CA LEU A 859 18.05 -20.03 -15.26
C LEU A 859 18.80 -19.29 -14.14
N GLY A 860 19.70 -18.37 -14.51
CA GLY A 860 20.43 -17.52 -13.58
C GLY A 860 19.56 -16.56 -12.76
N LYS A 861 18.34 -16.25 -13.22
CA LYS A 861 17.36 -15.36 -12.55
C LYS A 861 16.45 -16.08 -11.55
N LEU A 862 16.55 -17.42 -11.44
CA LEU A 862 15.90 -18.16 -10.37
C LEU A 862 16.63 -17.93 -9.04
N PRO A 863 15.94 -17.97 -7.88
CA PRO A 863 16.55 -17.89 -6.58
C PRO A 863 17.62 -18.97 -6.41
N GLN A 864 18.73 -18.66 -5.74
CA GLN A 864 19.90 -19.53 -5.64
C GLN A 864 19.56 -20.94 -5.09
N TRP A 865 18.67 -21.02 -4.11
CA TRP A 865 18.24 -22.27 -3.48
C TRP A 865 17.40 -23.16 -4.41
N ILE A 866 16.65 -22.57 -5.36
CA ILE A 866 15.95 -23.33 -6.41
C ILE A 866 16.94 -23.71 -7.50
N ARG A 867 17.70 -22.73 -8.00
CA ARG A 867 18.66 -22.87 -9.10
C ARG A 867 19.65 -24.01 -8.87
N SER A 868 20.18 -24.14 -7.66
CA SER A 868 21.13 -25.19 -7.27
C SER A 868 20.55 -26.61 -7.37
N SER A 869 19.24 -26.77 -7.19
CA SER A 869 18.54 -28.06 -7.24
C SER A 869 17.85 -28.32 -8.58
N THR A 870 17.78 -27.32 -9.48
CA THR A 870 17.03 -27.39 -10.74
C THR A 870 17.63 -28.40 -11.71
N GLN A 871 16.81 -29.32 -12.20
CA GLN A 871 17.19 -30.27 -13.24
C GLN A 871 16.53 -29.92 -14.58
N VAL A 872 17.34 -29.72 -15.62
CA VAL A 872 16.83 -29.56 -16.98
C VAL A 872 16.63 -30.94 -17.60
N LYS A 873 15.39 -31.26 -17.99
CA LYS A 873 15.01 -32.53 -18.61
C LYS A 873 14.50 -32.28 -20.03
N PRO A 874 15.21 -32.75 -21.07
CA PRO A 874 14.78 -32.55 -22.45
C PRO A 874 13.50 -33.34 -22.75
N ASN A 875 13.35 -34.54 -22.20
CA ASN A 875 12.27 -35.48 -22.51
C ASN A 875 11.34 -35.71 -21.32
N PHE A 876 10.03 -35.82 -21.58
CA PHE A 876 8.99 -36.03 -20.55
C PHE A 876 9.17 -37.33 -19.75
N GLY A 877 9.53 -38.44 -20.40
CA GLY A 877 9.66 -39.73 -19.71
C GLY A 877 10.68 -39.70 -18.56
N ALA A 878 11.85 -39.09 -18.80
CA ALA A 878 12.90 -38.94 -17.79
C ALA A 878 12.48 -37.99 -16.65
N ALA A 879 11.80 -36.90 -16.98
CA ALA A 879 11.24 -35.98 -15.99
C ALA A 879 10.20 -36.69 -15.10
N PHE A 880 9.25 -37.39 -15.71
CA PHE A 880 8.19 -38.10 -15.02
C PHE A 880 8.71 -39.21 -14.11
N ALA A 881 9.71 -39.98 -14.56
CA ALA A 881 10.38 -40.99 -13.73
C ALA A 881 11.02 -40.37 -12.48
N THR A 882 11.65 -39.20 -12.63
CA THR A 882 12.28 -38.46 -11.52
C THR A 882 11.22 -37.98 -10.51
N ILE A 883 10.13 -37.38 -11.00
CA ILE A 883 9.01 -36.92 -10.16
C ILE A 883 8.37 -38.08 -9.39
N ARG A 884 8.15 -39.21 -10.08
CA ARG A 884 7.61 -40.42 -9.44
C ARG A 884 8.51 -40.95 -8.35
N LYS A 885 9.82 -41.02 -8.61
CA LYS A 885 10.81 -41.46 -7.61
C LYS A 885 10.79 -40.56 -6.37
N PHE A 886 10.75 -39.24 -6.56
CA PHE A 886 10.72 -38.26 -5.46
C PHE A 886 9.50 -38.45 -4.55
N PHE A 887 8.29 -38.53 -5.11
CA PHE A 887 7.09 -38.73 -4.28
C PHE A 887 7.00 -40.13 -3.66
N GLN A 888 7.56 -41.15 -4.31
CA GLN A 888 7.66 -42.50 -3.71
C GLN A 888 8.58 -42.50 -2.49
N GLN A 889 9.74 -41.84 -2.57
CA GLN A 889 10.68 -41.70 -1.45
C GLN A 889 10.04 -40.93 -0.28
N LYS A 890 9.38 -39.81 -0.55
CA LYS A 890 8.69 -39.06 0.52
C LYS A 890 7.53 -39.83 1.17
N LYS A 891 6.86 -40.68 0.39
CA LYS A 891 5.85 -41.59 0.93
C LYS A 891 6.47 -42.64 1.86
N SER A 892 7.60 -43.25 1.52
CA SER A 892 8.28 -44.19 2.42
C SER A 892 8.81 -43.51 3.69
N ASP A 893 9.33 -42.29 3.56
CA ASP A 893 9.83 -41.52 4.71
C ASP A 893 8.71 -41.14 5.68
N SER A 894 7.52 -40.82 5.17
CA SER A 894 6.34 -40.55 6.01
C SER A 894 5.84 -41.78 6.79
N VAL A 895 5.97 -42.98 6.22
CA VAL A 895 5.49 -44.22 6.85
C VAL A 895 6.48 -44.75 7.90
N SER A 896 7.77 -44.41 7.77
CA SER A 896 8.82 -44.78 8.73
C SER A 896 9.00 -43.79 9.90
N SER A 897 8.41 -42.60 9.80
CA SER A 897 8.42 -41.56 10.85
C SER A 897 7.09 -41.45 11.61
N SER A 898 6.09 -42.25 11.22
CA SER A 898 4.83 -42.50 11.96
C SER A 898 5.00 -43.75 12.81
#